data_AF-A0A6P0XMH8-F1
#
_entry.id   AF-A0A6P0XMH8-F1
#
_cell.length_a   1.000
_cell.length_b   1.000
_cell.length_c   1.000
_cell.angle_alpha   90.00
_cell.angle_beta   90.00
_cell.angle_gamma   90.00
#
_symmetry.space_group_name_H-M   'P 1'
#
loop_
_entity.id
_entity.type
_entity.pdbx_description
1 polymer ?
#
loop_
_entity_poly.entity_id
_entity_poly.type
_entity_poly.pdbx_seq_one_letter_code
_entity_poly.pdbx_strand_id
1 'polypeptide(L)'
;LNIADNDTPIDLPSIDLDPDTPGIQKTLEIPGQGTFEVDDDGNVTFTPVSGFTGVVSIPYVANDPNGNPLAPADITIDIVDSPEPTPEPTPEPTPEPTPEPTPEPTPEPTPEPTPEPTPEPTPEPTPESTPESTPEPTPINEDRSCPPPPTIELVDLPILPSIVIDETNLFEELFFGTEESESITNNRVSQAIDALGGDDTVEGGDSDDIIYGGEGDDLIFSNRGDDFVNGKEQKDVINSGKNNDIVRGGKQHDVIWADIGNDLVLGDKDDDILWGGTAGGTDKDFAGSDTMNGGRGKDSLNGNRHNDMLMGGKDDDEVHGGKGPDILFGQEGNDLLMGENGDDQIVGDPSSNSSEEEVGEDSVHGGRGNDVMQGSRGNDVMYGGKQDDFIYGGKDDDLMFGDQGDDTLLGEEGNDTIYGGNNSVTDPDVLGKDLISGGAGNDFLSGNYAADTILSGEDNDTSRGGKGDDLIYGQLGDDLLFGDQDNDTLCGGEGNDTLYGDNPELSAAVGTEGQQDELFGGTGDDLIFGNQGEDQLFGEDGNDTMLGGEDNDSLFGSLGNDSLLGEAGDDFLSGGDGNDTFTGGSGSDRFLINFNQGADIITDFNINQDFLVLPDGLTTDEQNLTIDAVGNNISIFWNDQLLVTLENLSATSEQIASRLTTFNDSFFI
;
A
#
# COMPACT_ATOMS: atom_id res chain seq x y z
N LEU A 1 -28.46 11.35 -17.90
CA LEU A 1 -29.64 11.00 -17.08
C LEU A 1 -30.74 10.54 -18.01
N ASN A 2 -31.43 9.42 -17.75
CA ASN A 2 -32.59 9.01 -18.55
C ASN A 2 -33.87 9.19 -17.73
N ILE A 3 -34.81 10.01 -18.21
CA ILE A 3 -36.06 10.28 -17.49
C ILE A 3 -37.02 9.09 -17.59
N ALA A 4 -36.84 8.20 -18.58
CA ALA A 4 -37.68 7.03 -18.79
C ALA A 4 -37.51 5.94 -17.71
N ASP A 5 -36.41 5.98 -16.95
CA ASP A 5 -36.08 5.00 -15.91
C ASP A 5 -36.68 5.34 -14.53
N ASN A 6 -37.51 6.39 -14.44
CA ASN A 6 -38.27 6.72 -13.22
C ASN A 6 -39.56 5.86 -13.08
N ASP A 7 -39.98 5.59 -11.84
CA ASP A 7 -41.04 4.64 -11.42
C ASP A 7 -42.45 4.82 -12.02
N THR A 8 -42.69 5.88 -12.80
CA THR A 8 -43.98 6.12 -13.45
C THR A 8 -43.81 6.08 -14.96
N PRO A 9 -44.51 5.22 -15.71
CA PRO A 9 -44.41 5.20 -17.17
C PRO A 9 -44.74 6.58 -17.78
N ILE A 10 -43.87 7.09 -18.66
CA ILE A 10 -43.99 8.42 -19.29
C ILE A 10 -44.19 8.29 -20.80
N ASP A 11 -45.05 9.13 -21.39
CA ASP A 11 -45.11 9.35 -22.84
C ASP A 11 -43.92 10.23 -23.27
N LEU A 12 -42.80 9.62 -23.65
CA LEU A 12 -41.52 10.30 -23.94
C LEU A 12 -41.61 11.49 -24.92
N PRO A 13 -42.42 11.44 -26.00
CA PRO A 13 -42.62 12.59 -26.88
C PRO A 13 -43.22 13.82 -26.18
N SER A 14 -43.88 13.64 -25.04
CA SER A 14 -44.54 14.71 -24.27
C SER A 14 -43.64 15.45 -23.28
N ILE A 15 -42.42 14.98 -23.03
CA ILE A 15 -41.47 15.63 -22.11
C ILE A 15 -41.15 17.05 -22.59
N ASP A 16 -41.40 18.02 -21.72
CA ASP A 16 -41.19 19.45 -21.93
C ASP A 16 -40.28 20.02 -20.82
N LEU A 17 -39.11 20.50 -21.22
CA LEU A 17 -38.06 21.03 -20.34
C LEU A 17 -38.27 22.51 -19.96
N ASP A 18 -39.25 23.21 -20.55
CA ASP A 18 -39.58 24.59 -20.19
C ASP A 18 -41.10 24.80 -20.08
N PRO A 19 -41.72 24.37 -18.97
CA PRO A 19 -43.18 24.37 -18.80
C PRO A 19 -43.81 25.77 -18.85
N ASP A 20 -43.01 26.82 -18.71
CA ASP A 20 -43.46 28.22 -18.75
C ASP A 20 -43.56 28.76 -20.20
N THR A 21 -42.96 28.06 -21.16
CA THR A 21 -43.03 28.40 -22.58
C THR A 21 -44.14 27.60 -23.29
N PRO A 22 -45.01 28.23 -24.11
CA PRO A 22 -46.06 27.49 -24.80
C PRO A 22 -45.51 26.54 -25.88
N GLY A 23 -45.61 25.23 -25.66
CA GLY A 23 -45.26 24.19 -26.64
C GLY A 23 -44.74 22.94 -25.93
N ILE A 24 -43.94 22.12 -26.63
CA ILE A 24 -43.06 21.13 -25.99
C ILE A 24 -41.64 21.57 -26.32
N GLN A 25 -40.80 21.82 -25.32
CA GLN A 25 -39.42 22.25 -25.48
C GLN A 25 -38.50 21.08 -25.14
N LYS A 26 -37.84 20.56 -26.17
CA LYS A 26 -36.85 19.49 -26.04
C LYS A 26 -35.43 20.01 -25.74
N THR A 27 -35.27 21.33 -25.69
CA THR A 27 -33.99 22.01 -25.43
C THR A 27 -34.24 23.25 -24.57
N LEU A 28 -33.42 23.46 -23.54
CA LEU A 28 -33.45 24.65 -22.69
C LEU A 28 -32.02 25.15 -22.39
N GLU A 29 -31.73 26.40 -22.76
CA GLU A 29 -30.45 27.06 -22.47
C GLU A 29 -30.55 27.87 -21.17
N ILE A 30 -29.63 27.62 -20.23
CA ILE A 30 -29.49 28.37 -18.98
C ILE A 30 -28.29 29.32 -19.11
N PRO A 31 -28.52 30.65 -19.20
CA PRO A 31 -27.48 31.61 -19.51
C PRO A 31 -26.31 31.55 -18.51
N GLY A 32 -25.11 31.32 -19.06
CA GLY A 32 -23.87 31.26 -18.28
C GLY A 32 -23.61 29.95 -17.55
N GLN A 33 -24.49 28.95 -17.69
CA GLN A 33 -24.34 27.62 -17.05
C GLN A 33 -24.22 26.51 -18.09
N GLY A 34 -25.15 26.41 -19.04
CA GLY A 34 -25.12 25.37 -20.07
C GLY A 34 -26.48 25.14 -20.73
N THR A 35 -26.58 24.10 -21.54
CA THR A 35 -27.80 23.76 -22.30
C THR A 35 -28.24 22.34 -22.02
N PHE A 36 -29.51 22.17 -21.68
CA PHE A 36 -30.18 20.87 -21.57
C PHE A 36 -30.83 20.50 -22.91
N GLU A 37 -30.70 19.23 -23.30
CA GLU A 37 -31.43 18.62 -24.41
C GLU A 37 -31.97 17.26 -23.99
N VAL A 38 -33.19 16.93 -24.43
CA VAL A 38 -33.78 15.59 -24.25
C VAL A 38 -34.11 14.98 -25.60
N ASP A 39 -33.66 13.74 -25.82
CA ASP A 39 -33.89 13.00 -27.06
C ASP A 39 -35.27 12.29 -27.08
N ASP A 40 -35.54 11.58 -28.17
CA ASP A 40 -36.82 10.86 -28.36
C ASP A 40 -36.95 9.62 -27.45
N ASP A 41 -35.83 9.14 -26.89
CA ASP A 41 -35.76 7.99 -25.98
C ASP A 41 -35.80 8.43 -24.50
N GLY A 42 -35.87 9.73 -24.22
CA GLY A 42 -35.98 10.28 -22.85
C GLY A 42 -34.65 10.59 -22.18
N ASN A 43 -33.52 10.45 -22.89
CA ASN A 43 -32.20 10.76 -22.36
C ASN A 43 -31.96 12.27 -22.35
N VAL A 44 -31.61 12.78 -21.19
CA VAL A 44 -31.24 14.18 -20.96
C VAL A 44 -29.72 14.29 -20.98
N THR A 45 -29.24 15.16 -21.87
CA THR A 45 -27.85 15.60 -21.94
C THR A 45 -27.78 17.07 -21.52
N PHE A 46 -26.88 17.38 -20.58
CA PHE A 46 -26.52 18.75 -20.27
C PHE A 46 -25.12 19.04 -20.77
N THR A 47 -25.00 20.07 -21.60
CA THR A 47 -23.71 20.55 -22.10
C THR A 47 -23.35 21.84 -21.34
N PRO A 48 -22.42 21.79 -20.37
CA PRO A 48 -22.02 22.98 -19.62
C PRO A 48 -21.30 23.99 -20.53
N VAL A 49 -21.43 25.27 -20.20
CA VAL A 49 -20.54 26.30 -20.74
C VAL A 49 -19.13 26.02 -20.22
N SER A 50 -18.11 26.13 -21.08
CA SER A 50 -16.72 25.86 -20.72
C SER A 50 -16.31 26.57 -19.42
N GLY A 51 -15.81 25.78 -18.47
CA GLY A 51 -15.37 26.23 -17.14
C GLY A 51 -16.49 26.41 -16.11
N PHE A 52 -17.73 25.98 -16.41
CA PHE A 52 -18.81 25.95 -15.42
C PHE A 52 -18.67 24.73 -14.51
N THR A 53 -18.55 24.97 -13.20
CA THR A 53 -18.62 23.96 -12.13
C THR A 53 -19.72 24.33 -11.14
N GLY A 54 -20.39 23.31 -10.60
CA GLY A 54 -21.49 23.43 -9.64
C GLY A 54 -22.85 22.95 -10.16
N VAL A 55 -23.86 23.08 -9.30
CA VAL A 55 -25.19 22.50 -9.50
C VAL A 55 -26.09 23.38 -10.37
N VAL A 56 -26.72 22.77 -11.37
CA VAL A 56 -27.80 23.37 -12.18
C VAL A 56 -29.08 22.54 -12.03
N SER A 57 -30.23 23.22 -11.92
CA SER A 57 -31.54 22.58 -11.78
C SER A 57 -32.60 23.24 -12.65
N ILE A 58 -33.40 22.45 -13.36
CA ILE A 58 -34.52 22.92 -14.20
C ILE A 58 -35.80 22.11 -13.94
N PRO A 59 -36.98 22.74 -13.99
CA PRO A 59 -38.24 22.01 -13.94
C PRO A 59 -38.60 21.40 -15.29
N TYR A 60 -39.28 20.26 -15.29
CA TYR A 60 -39.88 19.65 -16.48
C TYR A 60 -41.29 19.13 -16.19
N VAL A 61 -42.07 18.95 -17.26
CA VAL A 61 -43.37 18.28 -17.21
C VAL A 61 -43.46 17.22 -18.30
N ALA A 62 -44.26 16.19 -18.08
CA ALA A 62 -44.58 15.17 -19.07
C ALA A 62 -45.99 14.63 -18.85
N ASN A 63 -46.48 13.83 -19.79
CA ASN A 63 -47.75 13.11 -19.67
C ASN A 63 -47.50 11.61 -19.46
N ASP A 64 -48.50 10.92 -18.89
CA ASP A 64 -48.56 9.45 -18.89
C ASP A 64 -48.83 8.90 -20.31
N PRO A 65 -48.63 7.59 -20.57
CA PRO A 65 -48.95 6.94 -21.84
C PRO A 65 -50.42 7.07 -22.29
N ASN A 66 -51.32 7.54 -21.43
CA ASN A 66 -52.72 7.79 -21.74
C ASN A 66 -53.00 9.27 -22.09
N GLY A 67 -51.98 10.13 -22.04
CA GLY A 67 -52.04 11.56 -22.36
C GLY A 67 -52.49 12.46 -21.21
N ASN A 68 -52.47 12.00 -19.95
CA ASN A 68 -52.76 12.82 -18.78
C ASN A 68 -51.48 13.50 -18.25
N PRO A 69 -51.53 14.77 -17.85
CA PRO A 69 -50.35 15.47 -17.32
C PRO A 69 -49.93 14.90 -15.96
N LEU A 70 -48.64 14.63 -15.82
CA LEU A 70 -47.99 14.25 -14.58
C LEU A 70 -47.66 15.50 -13.74
N ALA A 71 -47.31 15.30 -12.47
CA ALA A 71 -46.83 16.39 -11.63
C ALA A 71 -45.49 16.93 -12.15
N PRO A 72 -45.24 18.25 -12.09
CA PRO A 72 -43.93 18.82 -12.43
C PRO A 72 -42.84 18.26 -11.51
N ALA A 73 -41.66 18.03 -12.07
CA ALA A 73 -40.48 17.54 -11.36
C ALA A 73 -39.23 18.29 -11.83
N ASP A 74 -38.13 18.18 -11.08
CA ASP A 74 -36.88 18.88 -11.40
C ASP A 74 -35.79 17.90 -11.87
N ILE A 75 -34.99 18.34 -12.84
CA ILE A 75 -33.74 17.69 -13.24
C ILE A 75 -32.61 18.49 -12.63
N THR A 76 -31.77 17.84 -11.83
CA THR A 76 -30.61 18.47 -11.18
C THR A 76 -29.34 17.76 -11.60
N ILE A 77 -28.34 18.51 -12.05
CA ILE A 77 -27.03 17.99 -12.45
C ILE A 77 -25.96 18.79 -11.71
N ASP A 78 -25.05 18.06 -11.06
CA ASP A 78 -23.84 18.63 -10.48
C ASP A 78 -22.65 18.39 -11.42
N ILE A 79 -21.96 19.46 -11.80
CA ILE A 79 -20.75 19.38 -12.62
C ILE A 79 -19.56 19.63 -11.69
N VAL A 80 -18.87 18.55 -11.35
CA VAL A 80 -17.60 18.57 -10.62
C VAL A 80 -16.44 18.65 -11.60
N ASP A 81 -15.38 19.38 -11.24
CA ASP A 81 -14.20 19.55 -12.09
C ASP A 81 -13.45 18.21 -12.19
N SER A 82 -13.25 17.71 -13.40
CA SER A 82 -12.50 16.47 -13.64
C SER A 82 -11.05 16.82 -14.00
N PRO A 83 -10.03 16.18 -13.42
CA PRO A 83 -8.65 16.36 -13.88
C PRO A 83 -8.53 15.88 -15.34
N GLU A 84 -7.79 16.60 -16.19
CA GLU A 84 -7.63 16.26 -17.61
C GLU A 84 -6.93 14.90 -17.76
N PRO A 85 -7.43 13.99 -18.62
CA PRO A 85 -6.78 12.70 -18.84
C PRO A 85 -5.49 12.86 -19.66
N THR A 86 -4.41 12.31 -19.13
CA THR A 86 -3.10 12.14 -19.77
C THR A 86 -3.23 11.23 -21.02
N PRO A 87 -2.50 11.48 -22.13
CA PRO A 87 -2.70 10.75 -23.38
C PRO A 87 -2.13 9.31 -23.31
N GLU A 88 -2.89 8.34 -23.83
CA GLU A 88 -2.55 6.91 -23.85
C GLU A 88 -1.15 6.59 -24.44
N PRO A 89 -0.41 5.63 -23.86
CA PRO A 89 0.86 5.16 -24.40
C PRO A 89 0.68 4.18 -25.57
N THR A 90 1.71 4.09 -26.41
CA THR A 90 1.74 3.29 -27.66
C THR A 90 2.02 1.81 -27.34
N PRO A 91 1.41 0.82 -28.03
CA PRO A 91 1.49 -0.59 -27.60
C PRO A 91 2.84 -1.23 -27.92
N GLU A 92 3.40 -1.94 -26.94
CA GLU A 92 4.60 -2.78 -27.02
C GLU A 92 4.35 -4.21 -27.53
N PRO A 93 5.40 -4.95 -27.97
CA PRO A 93 5.25 -6.14 -28.80
C PRO A 93 5.04 -7.45 -28.02
N THR A 94 4.31 -8.38 -28.63
CA THR A 94 3.87 -9.68 -28.08
C THR A 94 5.01 -10.68 -27.83
N PRO A 95 5.00 -11.47 -26.73
CA PRO A 95 6.05 -12.45 -26.44
C PRO A 95 5.90 -13.78 -27.21
N GLU A 96 7.02 -14.46 -27.48
CA GLU A 96 7.12 -15.76 -28.17
C GLU A 96 6.72 -16.96 -27.28
N PRO A 97 6.27 -18.10 -27.87
CA PRO A 97 5.72 -19.22 -27.10
C PRO A 97 6.76 -20.26 -26.63
N THR A 98 6.57 -20.75 -25.40
CA THR A 98 7.33 -21.80 -24.70
C THR A 98 7.10 -23.22 -25.29
N PRO A 99 8.09 -24.14 -25.33
CA PRO A 99 7.94 -25.46 -25.94
C PRO A 99 7.39 -26.56 -24.99
N GLU A 100 6.63 -27.51 -25.56
CA GLU A 100 5.95 -28.64 -24.88
C GLU A 100 6.87 -29.72 -24.24
N PRO A 101 6.39 -30.47 -23.22
CA PRO A 101 7.18 -31.48 -22.51
C PRO A 101 7.23 -32.85 -23.23
N THR A 102 8.34 -33.58 -23.02
CA THR A 102 8.65 -34.89 -23.62
C THR A 102 8.17 -36.05 -22.73
N PRO A 103 7.69 -37.20 -23.25
CA PRO A 103 7.11 -38.27 -22.43
C PRO A 103 8.12 -39.26 -21.82
N GLU A 104 7.79 -39.78 -20.62
CA GLU A 104 8.56 -40.76 -19.82
C GLU A 104 8.70 -42.17 -20.45
N PRO A 105 9.75 -42.95 -20.11
CA PRO A 105 9.96 -44.30 -20.62
C PRO A 105 9.39 -45.42 -19.72
N THR A 106 8.86 -46.47 -20.38
CA THR A 106 8.29 -47.71 -19.80
C THR A 106 9.36 -48.66 -19.22
N PRO A 107 9.08 -49.47 -18.17
CA PRO A 107 10.07 -50.38 -17.58
C PRO A 107 10.13 -51.77 -18.25
N GLU A 108 11.33 -52.32 -18.44
CA GLU A 108 11.59 -53.70 -18.88
C GLU A 108 12.12 -54.63 -17.75
N PRO A 109 11.93 -55.96 -17.84
CA PRO A 109 12.03 -56.89 -16.70
C PRO A 109 13.43 -57.54 -16.47
N THR A 110 13.57 -58.14 -15.28
CA THR A 110 14.77 -58.71 -14.60
C THR A 110 15.24 -60.09 -15.17
N PRO A 111 16.41 -60.67 -14.74
CA PRO A 111 17.48 -61.10 -15.67
C PRO A 111 17.89 -62.58 -15.54
N GLU A 112 18.77 -63.07 -16.44
CA GLU A 112 19.60 -64.29 -16.22
C GLU A 112 20.79 -64.36 -17.24
N PRO A 113 21.84 -65.19 -17.03
CA PRO A 113 23.11 -64.78 -16.42
C PRO A 113 24.33 -64.68 -17.38
N THR A 114 25.36 -64.02 -16.89
CA THR A 114 26.66 -63.65 -17.50
C THR A 114 27.55 -64.83 -17.94
N PRO A 115 28.44 -64.61 -18.93
CA PRO A 115 29.84 -65.01 -18.74
C PRO A 115 30.89 -63.96 -19.20
N GLU A 116 31.89 -63.78 -18.31
CA GLU A 116 33.30 -63.33 -18.39
C GLU A 116 33.86 -62.26 -19.39
N PRO A 117 34.92 -61.52 -18.97
CA PRO A 117 35.32 -60.23 -19.56
C PRO A 117 36.48 -60.32 -20.57
N THR A 118 36.63 -59.29 -21.41
CA THR A 118 37.85 -59.02 -22.22
C THR A 118 38.22 -57.53 -22.09
N PRO A 119 39.51 -57.13 -21.95
CA PRO A 119 39.87 -55.79 -21.50
C PRO A 119 40.24 -54.79 -22.62
N GLU A 120 39.94 -53.51 -22.34
CA GLU A 120 40.59 -52.23 -22.75
C GLU A 120 40.59 -51.83 -24.25
N PRO A 121 40.53 -50.51 -24.61
CA PRO A 121 41.47 -49.47 -24.12
C PRO A 121 40.93 -48.05 -23.85
N THR A 122 41.80 -47.29 -23.19
CA THR A 122 41.79 -45.87 -22.76
C THR A 122 41.53 -44.86 -23.89
N PRO A 123 40.77 -43.77 -23.67
CA PRO A 123 40.69 -42.64 -24.61
C PRO A 123 41.67 -41.50 -24.30
N GLU A 124 42.11 -40.85 -25.39
CA GLU A 124 43.07 -39.73 -25.51
C GLU A 124 42.58 -38.38 -24.90
N PRO A 125 43.48 -37.43 -24.61
CA PRO A 125 43.15 -36.17 -23.95
C PRO A 125 42.56 -35.10 -24.89
N THR A 126 41.59 -34.35 -24.36
CA THR A 126 40.92 -33.18 -24.96
C THR A 126 41.79 -31.91 -24.80
N PRO A 127 41.82 -30.97 -25.76
CA PRO A 127 42.69 -29.78 -25.70
C PRO A 127 42.14 -28.66 -24.81
N GLU A 128 43.06 -27.89 -24.21
CA GLU A 128 42.87 -26.73 -23.32
C GLU A 128 41.96 -25.64 -23.89
N SER A 129 41.10 -25.09 -23.02
CA SER A 129 40.36 -23.84 -23.21
C SER A 129 41.26 -22.63 -23.02
N THR A 130 41.01 -21.59 -23.82
CA THR A 130 41.60 -20.25 -23.70
C THR A 130 40.87 -19.48 -22.59
N PRO A 131 41.55 -18.63 -21.80
CA PRO A 131 40.88 -17.84 -20.76
C PRO A 131 40.04 -16.72 -21.38
N GLU A 132 38.82 -16.56 -20.86
CA GLU A 132 37.92 -15.44 -21.16
C GLU A 132 38.59 -14.09 -20.87
N SER A 133 38.31 -13.13 -21.75
CA SER A 133 38.60 -11.72 -21.56
C SER A 133 37.74 -11.16 -20.43
N THR A 134 38.38 -10.55 -19.45
CA THR A 134 37.76 -9.69 -18.43
C THR A 134 36.89 -8.60 -19.09
N PRO A 135 35.68 -8.30 -18.58
CA PRO A 135 34.87 -7.20 -19.09
C PRO A 135 35.58 -5.85 -18.87
N GLU A 136 35.43 -4.93 -19.82
CA GLU A 136 35.88 -3.53 -19.67
C GLU A 136 35.01 -2.83 -18.61
N PRO A 137 35.58 -2.00 -17.71
CA PRO A 137 34.80 -1.28 -16.71
C PRO A 137 33.95 -0.18 -17.36
N THR A 138 32.72 -0.08 -16.88
CA THR A 138 31.73 0.96 -17.20
C THR A 138 32.24 2.34 -16.72
N PRO A 139 31.96 3.46 -17.42
CA PRO A 139 32.32 4.80 -16.95
C PRO A 139 31.60 5.14 -15.64
N ILE A 140 32.32 5.75 -14.69
CA ILE A 140 31.79 6.28 -13.43
C ILE A 140 30.70 7.31 -13.76
N ASN A 141 29.48 7.11 -13.27
CA ASN A 141 28.39 8.05 -13.42
C ASN A 141 28.71 9.31 -12.60
N GLU A 142 28.69 10.49 -13.23
CA GLU A 142 28.87 11.79 -12.53
C GLU A 142 27.59 12.24 -11.81
N ASP A 143 26.49 11.50 -11.96
CA ASP A 143 25.24 11.71 -11.23
C ASP A 143 25.25 10.82 -9.98
N ARG A 144 25.86 11.33 -8.90
CA ARG A 144 26.02 10.67 -7.59
C ARG A 144 25.07 11.30 -6.58
N SER A 145 23.79 11.38 -6.94
CA SER A 145 22.73 11.81 -6.05
C SER A 145 21.87 10.61 -5.73
N CYS A 146 21.25 10.64 -4.55
CA CYS A 146 20.21 9.68 -4.20
C CYS A 146 19.21 9.50 -5.38
N PRO A 147 18.82 8.25 -5.72
CA PRO A 147 17.82 8.00 -6.76
C PRO A 147 16.50 8.70 -6.39
N PRO A 148 15.74 9.25 -7.36
CA PRO A 148 14.49 9.91 -7.04
C PRO A 148 13.48 8.92 -6.43
N PRO A 149 12.73 9.32 -5.39
CA PRO A 149 11.74 8.44 -4.77
C PRO A 149 10.66 8.02 -5.78
N PRO A 150 10.13 6.79 -5.68
CA PRO A 150 9.06 6.33 -6.55
C PRO A 150 7.78 7.14 -6.31
N THR A 151 6.93 7.20 -7.34
CA THR A 151 5.57 7.73 -7.19
C THR A 151 4.63 6.59 -6.78
N ILE A 152 3.92 6.78 -5.67
CA ILE A 152 2.87 5.86 -5.22
C ILE A 152 1.57 6.16 -6.00
N GLU A 153 1.02 5.15 -6.67
CA GLU A 153 -0.31 5.24 -7.30
C GLU A 153 -1.37 4.84 -6.26
N LEU A 154 -2.17 5.81 -5.80
CA LEU A 154 -3.25 5.55 -4.85
C LEU A 154 -4.39 4.75 -5.50
N VAL A 155 -4.97 3.84 -4.74
CA VAL A 155 -6.13 3.03 -5.10
C VAL A 155 -7.41 3.64 -4.50
N ASP A 156 -8.46 3.77 -5.31
CA ASP A 156 -9.75 4.29 -4.87
C ASP A 156 -10.43 3.34 -3.85
N LEU A 157 -10.91 3.91 -2.75
CA LEU A 157 -11.63 3.20 -1.69
C LEU A 157 -13.15 3.19 -1.93
N PRO A 158 -13.86 2.16 -1.43
CA PRO A 158 -15.31 2.08 -1.59
C PRO A 158 -16.02 3.16 -0.78
N ILE A 159 -17.11 3.68 -1.32
CA ILE A 159 -17.94 4.69 -0.64
C ILE A 159 -19.11 3.97 0.03
N LEU A 160 -19.39 4.31 1.30
CA LEU A 160 -20.53 3.79 2.03
C LEU A 160 -21.85 4.05 1.24
N PRO A 161 -22.60 3.00 0.87
CA PRO A 161 -23.79 3.16 0.05
C PRO A 161 -25.00 3.59 0.87
N SER A 162 -25.96 4.25 0.21
CA SER A 162 -27.26 4.55 0.81
C SER A 162 -28.23 3.39 0.60
N ILE A 163 -28.60 2.69 1.67
CA ILE A 163 -29.65 1.66 1.63
C ILE A 163 -31.02 2.34 1.63
N VAL A 164 -31.82 2.09 0.58
CA VAL A 164 -33.21 2.58 0.46
C VAL A 164 -34.14 1.39 0.27
N ILE A 165 -35.07 1.21 1.22
CA ILE A 165 -36.09 0.16 1.17
C ILE A 165 -37.40 0.76 0.65
N ASP A 166 -37.94 0.22 -0.44
CA ASP A 166 -39.29 0.55 -0.91
C ASP A 166 -40.31 -0.43 -0.33
N GLU A 167 -41.11 0.03 0.63
CA GLU A 167 -42.14 -0.78 1.29
C GLU A 167 -43.47 -0.85 0.50
N THR A 168 -43.52 -0.43 -0.78
CA THR A 168 -44.78 -0.25 -1.51
C THR A 168 -45.24 -1.45 -2.36
N ASN A 169 -45.39 -2.64 -1.77
CA ASN A 169 -46.09 -3.75 -2.45
C ASN A 169 -47.59 -3.86 -2.06
N LEU A 170 -48.45 -3.94 -3.08
CA LEU A 170 -49.91 -4.07 -2.97
C LEU A 170 -50.32 -5.54 -3.09
N PHE A 171 -50.94 -6.11 -2.03
CA PHE A 171 -51.39 -7.52 -2.01
C PHE A 171 -52.91 -7.68 -2.02
N GLU A 172 -53.36 -8.88 -2.43
CA GLU A 172 -54.78 -9.25 -2.56
C GLU A 172 -55.37 -9.95 -1.30
N GLU A 173 -54.58 -10.60 -0.43
CA GLU A 173 -55.06 -11.26 0.79
C GLU A 173 -54.09 -11.06 1.99
N LEU A 174 -54.64 -10.61 3.13
CA LEU A 174 -53.93 -10.33 4.39
C LEU A 174 -54.45 -11.25 5.49
N PHE A 175 -53.54 -11.98 6.14
CA PHE A 175 -53.82 -12.86 7.27
C PHE A 175 -53.32 -12.22 8.57
N PHE A 176 -54.14 -12.29 9.62
CA PHE A 176 -53.81 -11.80 10.96
C PHE A 176 -53.85 -12.97 11.95
N GLY A 177 -52.80 -13.09 12.75
CA GLY A 177 -52.70 -14.01 13.90
C GLY A 177 -53.49 -13.54 15.13
N THR A 178 -53.02 -13.88 16.31
CA THR A 178 -53.61 -13.58 17.61
C THR A 178 -52.59 -12.99 18.57
N GLU A 179 -53.01 -12.60 19.78
CA GLU A 179 -52.12 -12.07 20.82
C GLU A 179 -51.56 -13.18 21.73
N GLU A 180 -51.61 -14.44 21.28
CA GLU A 180 -51.18 -15.62 22.01
C GLU A 180 -50.33 -16.49 21.08
N SER A 181 -49.29 -17.12 21.62
CA SER A 181 -48.40 -18.03 20.87
C SER A 181 -49.15 -19.06 20.03
N GLU A 182 -48.87 -19.06 18.73
CA GLU A 182 -49.45 -19.97 17.77
C GLU A 182 -48.48 -20.40 16.66
N SER A 183 -48.97 -21.25 15.75
CA SER A 183 -48.21 -21.72 14.60
C SER A 183 -49.03 -21.43 13.35
N ILE A 184 -48.46 -20.62 12.47
CA ILE A 184 -49.08 -20.12 11.25
C ILE A 184 -48.35 -20.79 10.08
N THR A 185 -49.07 -21.50 9.21
CA THR A 185 -48.50 -22.18 8.03
C THR A 185 -49.28 -21.82 6.78
N ASN A 186 -48.60 -21.33 5.74
CA ASN A 186 -49.21 -20.91 4.49
C ASN A 186 -49.22 -22.03 3.41
N ASN A 187 -50.12 -21.93 2.44
CA ASN A 187 -50.38 -22.88 1.37
C ASN A 187 -50.38 -22.26 -0.06
N ARG A 188 -49.20 -21.86 -0.53
CA ARG A 188 -48.81 -21.73 -1.97
C ARG A 188 -49.40 -20.55 -2.78
N VAL A 189 -49.82 -19.47 -2.14
CA VAL A 189 -50.12 -18.20 -2.82
C VAL A 189 -49.43 -17.06 -2.05
N SER A 190 -48.91 -16.07 -2.77
CA SER A 190 -48.34 -14.84 -2.19
C SER A 190 -49.33 -14.18 -1.24
N GLN A 191 -48.97 -14.03 0.02
CA GLN A 191 -49.81 -13.44 1.06
C GLN A 191 -49.03 -12.53 2.01
N ALA A 192 -49.74 -11.60 2.64
CA ALA A 192 -49.22 -10.84 3.76
C ALA A 192 -49.69 -11.48 5.09
N ILE A 193 -48.77 -11.71 6.02
CA ILE A 193 -48.98 -12.29 7.34
C ILE A 193 -48.54 -11.27 8.40
N ASP A 194 -49.38 -11.06 9.42
CA ASP A 194 -49.02 -10.33 10.64
C ASP A 194 -49.41 -11.21 11.84
N ALA A 195 -48.43 -11.79 12.54
CA ALA A 195 -48.71 -12.76 13.62
C ALA A 195 -49.27 -12.08 14.90
N LEU A 196 -49.09 -10.76 15.01
CA LEU A 196 -49.52 -9.88 16.10
C LEU A 196 -48.70 -10.05 17.38
N GLY A 197 -48.95 -11.06 18.23
CA GLY A 197 -48.11 -11.21 19.42
C GLY A 197 -48.22 -12.54 20.16
N GLY A 198 -47.31 -12.74 21.10
CA GLY A 198 -46.95 -14.05 21.66
C GLY A 198 -45.82 -14.68 20.86
N ASP A 199 -45.11 -15.64 21.45
CA ASP A 199 -44.00 -16.34 20.77
C ASP A 199 -44.56 -17.26 19.66
N ASP A 200 -44.43 -16.85 18.40
CA ASP A 200 -45.06 -17.49 17.26
C ASP A 200 -44.09 -18.34 16.42
N THR A 201 -44.62 -19.31 15.67
CA THR A 201 -43.89 -19.99 14.61
C THR A 201 -44.59 -19.75 13.28
N VAL A 202 -43.94 -19.01 12.38
CA VAL A 202 -44.51 -18.63 11.08
C VAL A 202 -43.77 -19.34 9.96
N GLU A 203 -44.51 -20.12 9.16
CA GLU A 203 -44.01 -20.78 7.95
C GLU A 203 -44.70 -20.19 6.71
N GLY A 204 -43.90 -19.52 5.87
CA GLY A 204 -44.26 -19.02 4.54
C GLY A 204 -44.43 -20.12 3.49
N GLY A 205 -44.63 -19.70 2.25
CA GLY A 205 -44.98 -20.53 1.10
C GLY A 205 -43.82 -20.83 0.14
N ASP A 206 -44.16 -21.10 -1.12
CA ASP A 206 -43.19 -21.21 -2.24
C ASP A 206 -43.31 -19.95 -3.15
N SER A 207 -43.82 -18.84 -2.63
CA SER A 207 -44.20 -17.64 -3.40
C SER A 207 -43.86 -16.41 -2.59
N ASP A 208 -43.60 -15.30 -3.25
CA ASP A 208 -43.25 -14.02 -2.63
C ASP A 208 -44.26 -13.63 -1.53
N ASP A 209 -43.82 -13.67 -0.28
CA ASP A 209 -44.62 -13.46 0.92
C ASP A 209 -44.16 -12.20 1.68
N ILE A 210 -45.07 -11.58 2.42
CA ILE A 210 -44.75 -10.54 3.40
C ILE A 210 -45.07 -11.08 4.78
N ILE A 211 -44.09 -11.12 5.68
CA ILE A 211 -44.23 -11.69 7.00
C ILE A 211 -43.81 -10.67 8.05
N TYR A 212 -44.71 -10.41 9.00
CA TYR A 212 -44.41 -9.70 10.22
C TYR A 212 -44.55 -10.65 11.41
N GLY A 213 -43.49 -10.79 12.21
CA GLY A 213 -43.46 -11.55 13.47
C GLY A 213 -44.47 -10.96 14.45
N GLY A 214 -44.17 -9.82 15.05
CA GLY A 214 -45.10 -9.16 15.96
C GLY A 214 -44.44 -8.76 17.26
N GLU A 215 -45.16 -8.91 18.37
CA GLU A 215 -44.57 -8.87 19.71
C GLU A 215 -44.31 -10.31 20.20
N GLY A 216 -43.07 -10.76 20.34
CA GLY A 216 -42.83 -12.12 20.83
C GLY A 216 -41.42 -12.56 20.50
N ASP A 217 -40.94 -13.65 21.10
CA ASP A 217 -39.73 -14.29 20.57
C ASP A 217 -40.16 -15.23 19.44
N ASP A 218 -40.15 -14.77 18.19
CA ASP A 218 -40.75 -15.47 17.05
C ASP A 218 -39.73 -16.35 16.28
N LEU A 219 -40.25 -17.42 15.67
CA LEU A 219 -39.50 -18.29 14.77
C LEU A 219 -40.11 -18.26 13.38
N ILE A 220 -39.42 -17.64 12.42
CA ILE A 220 -39.94 -17.37 11.08
C ILE A 220 -39.15 -18.14 10.01
N PHE A 221 -39.86 -18.83 9.11
CA PHE A 221 -39.32 -19.49 7.92
C PHE A 221 -40.09 -19.02 6.68
N SER A 222 -39.56 -18.15 5.83
CA SER A 222 -40.30 -17.71 4.62
C SER A 222 -40.23 -18.73 3.47
N ASN A 223 -39.13 -19.50 3.39
CA ASN A 223 -38.88 -20.67 2.54
C ASN A 223 -38.43 -20.38 1.10
N ARG A 224 -39.35 -20.03 0.19
CA ARG A 224 -38.98 -19.66 -1.19
C ARG A 224 -39.88 -18.54 -1.67
N GLY A 225 -39.32 -17.69 -2.51
CA GLY A 225 -40.00 -16.53 -3.05
C GLY A 225 -39.10 -15.33 -2.81
N ASP A 226 -39.31 -14.23 -3.52
CA ASP A 226 -38.63 -12.99 -3.14
C ASP A 226 -39.43 -12.39 -1.96
N ASP A 227 -39.06 -12.74 -0.73
CA ASP A 227 -39.87 -12.50 0.46
C ASP A 227 -39.47 -11.20 1.18
N PHE A 228 -40.43 -10.58 1.88
CA PHE A 228 -40.14 -9.55 2.88
C PHE A 228 -40.47 -10.08 4.27
N VAL A 229 -39.51 -10.04 5.19
CA VAL A 229 -39.68 -10.51 6.56
C VAL A 229 -39.24 -9.44 7.56
N ASN A 230 -40.04 -9.23 8.60
CA ASN A 230 -39.73 -8.30 9.68
C ASN A 230 -40.12 -8.91 11.03
N GLY A 231 -39.13 -9.15 11.91
CA GLY A 231 -39.36 -9.70 13.25
C GLY A 231 -40.17 -8.77 14.15
N LYS A 232 -39.88 -7.46 14.05
CA LYS A 232 -40.47 -6.31 14.74
C LYS A 232 -39.91 -6.09 16.15
N GLU A 233 -40.36 -6.83 17.15
CA GLU A 233 -40.09 -6.55 18.57
C GLU A 233 -39.69 -7.82 19.33
N GLN A 234 -38.63 -7.75 20.13
CA GLN A 234 -38.08 -8.88 20.91
C GLN A 234 -37.18 -9.79 20.06
N LYS A 235 -36.83 -10.97 20.57
CA LYS A 235 -35.72 -11.75 20.02
C LYS A 235 -36.25 -12.76 19.03
N ASP A 236 -36.06 -12.47 17.76
CA ASP A 236 -36.58 -13.26 16.67
C ASP A 236 -35.50 -14.14 16.03
N VAL A 237 -35.95 -15.27 15.50
CA VAL A 237 -35.11 -16.21 14.75
C VAL A 237 -35.70 -16.36 13.37
N ILE A 238 -35.01 -15.83 12.36
CA ILE A 238 -35.52 -15.71 11.00
C ILE A 238 -34.66 -16.53 10.03
N ASN A 239 -35.32 -17.31 9.17
CA ASN A 239 -34.72 -17.97 8.02
C ASN A 239 -35.52 -17.59 6.76
N SER A 240 -34.92 -16.82 5.85
CA SER A 240 -35.64 -16.37 4.65
C SER A 240 -35.62 -17.42 3.53
N GLY A 241 -34.53 -18.17 3.42
CA GLY A 241 -34.56 -19.46 2.74
C GLY A 241 -34.03 -19.40 1.32
N LYS A 242 -34.86 -19.11 0.32
CA LYS A 242 -34.40 -19.13 -1.08
C LYS A 242 -34.99 -17.98 -1.86
N ASN A 243 -34.20 -17.54 -2.84
CA ASN A 243 -34.45 -16.38 -3.70
C ASN A 243 -34.07 -15.09 -2.98
N ASN A 244 -34.34 -13.93 -3.57
CA ASN A 244 -33.77 -12.67 -3.09
C ASN A 244 -34.74 -12.03 -2.08
N ASP A 245 -34.36 -12.07 -0.82
CA ASP A 245 -35.19 -11.69 0.30
C ASP A 245 -34.79 -10.34 0.89
N ILE A 246 -35.75 -9.65 1.52
CA ILE A 246 -35.51 -8.49 2.37
C ILE A 246 -35.90 -8.87 3.79
N VAL A 247 -34.94 -8.87 4.71
CA VAL A 247 -35.12 -9.32 6.08
C VAL A 247 -34.73 -8.22 7.07
N ARG A 248 -35.58 -7.99 8.07
CA ARG A 248 -35.34 -7.06 9.18
C ARG A 248 -35.54 -7.77 10.51
N GLY A 249 -34.56 -7.72 11.40
CA GLY A 249 -34.68 -8.20 12.78
C GLY A 249 -35.70 -7.35 13.54
N GLY A 250 -35.31 -6.11 13.84
CA GLY A 250 -36.20 -5.07 14.33
C GLY A 250 -35.74 -4.45 15.63
N LYS A 251 -35.91 -5.12 16.76
CA LYS A 251 -35.43 -4.64 18.06
C LYS A 251 -35.12 -5.81 18.95
N GLN A 252 -34.07 -5.65 19.77
CA GLN A 252 -33.46 -6.71 20.57
C GLN A 252 -32.65 -7.65 19.69
N HIS A 253 -31.97 -8.59 20.35
CA HIS A 253 -31.01 -9.46 19.72
C HIS A 253 -31.68 -10.53 18.87
N ASP A 254 -31.62 -10.35 17.56
CA ASP A 254 -32.20 -11.20 16.53
C ASP A 254 -31.14 -12.11 15.90
N VAL A 255 -31.58 -13.25 15.35
CA VAL A 255 -30.73 -14.18 14.61
C VAL A 255 -31.32 -14.43 13.23
N ILE A 256 -30.59 -14.05 12.18
CA ILE A 256 -31.07 -14.09 10.81
C ILE A 256 -30.16 -14.97 9.95
N TRP A 257 -30.78 -15.89 9.20
CA TRP A 257 -30.13 -16.68 8.14
C TRP A 257 -30.82 -16.43 6.80
N ALA A 258 -30.11 -15.78 5.87
CA ALA A 258 -30.66 -15.46 4.56
C ALA A 258 -30.70 -16.69 3.61
N ASP A 259 -29.76 -17.61 3.79
CA ASP A 259 -29.67 -18.92 3.10
C ASP A 259 -29.23 -18.80 1.63
N ILE A 260 -30.14 -18.80 0.64
CA ILE A 260 -29.75 -18.75 -0.78
C ILE A 260 -30.47 -17.61 -1.49
N GLY A 261 -29.74 -16.58 -1.83
CA GLY A 261 -30.30 -15.42 -2.49
C GLY A 261 -29.25 -14.35 -2.58
N ASN A 262 -29.54 -13.29 -3.33
CA ASN A 262 -28.89 -12.02 -3.09
C ASN A 262 -29.81 -11.25 -2.16
N ASP A 263 -29.53 -11.32 -0.87
CA ASP A 263 -30.44 -10.91 0.18
C ASP A 263 -30.05 -9.55 0.75
N LEU A 264 -31.05 -8.80 1.24
CA LEU A 264 -30.86 -7.60 2.03
C LEU A 264 -31.23 -7.90 3.48
N VAL A 265 -30.25 -7.93 4.38
CA VAL A 265 -30.45 -8.27 5.79
C VAL A 265 -30.12 -7.08 6.69
N LEU A 266 -31.04 -6.72 7.58
CA LEU A 266 -30.90 -5.60 8.51
C LEU A 266 -31.16 -6.07 9.94
N GLY A 267 -30.18 -5.87 10.84
CA GLY A 267 -30.38 -6.12 12.28
C GLY A 267 -31.30 -5.07 12.93
N ASP A 268 -31.11 -3.80 12.54
CA ASP A 268 -31.78 -2.60 13.02
C ASP A 268 -31.32 -2.13 14.42
N LYS A 269 -31.56 -2.87 15.52
CA LYS A 269 -31.19 -2.42 16.88
C LYS A 269 -30.91 -3.57 17.85
N ASP A 270 -29.97 -3.25 18.75
CA ASP A 270 -29.40 -4.14 19.76
C ASP A 270 -28.51 -5.22 19.10
N ASP A 271 -27.75 -5.97 19.90
CA ASP A 271 -26.74 -6.91 19.40
C ASP A 271 -27.35 -8.02 18.52
N ASP A 272 -27.10 -8.06 17.22
CA ASP A 272 -27.70 -9.00 16.27
C ASP A 272 -26.70 -10.02 15.68
N ILE A 273 -27.22 -11.13 15.16
CA ILE A 273 -26.42 -12.15 14.45
C ILE A 273 -26.97 -12.36 13.04
N LEU A 274 -26.22 -11.93 12.04
CA LEU A 274 -26.62 -11.95 10.63
C LEU A 274 -25.74 -12.89 9.80
N TRP A 275 -26.36 -13.79 9.06
CA TRP A 275 -25.68 -14.72 8.15
C TRP A 275 -26.29 -14.63 6.75
N GLY A 276 -25.46 -14.32 5.74
CA GLY A 276 -25.88 -14.41 4.34
C GLY A 276 -26.21 -15.85 3.93
N GLY A 277 -25.47 -16.83 4.46
CA GLY A 277 -25.66 -18.25 4.16
C GLY A 277 -26.29 -19.12 5.26
N THR A 278 -26.38 -20.42 4.97
CA THR A 278 -26.87 -21.42 5.94
C THR A 278 -25.93 -21.67 7.12
N ALA A 279 -26.51 -21.87 8.31
CA ALA A 279 -25.77 -22.27 9.51
C ALA A 279 -24.94 -23.54 9.30
N GLY A 280 -23.61 -23.40 9.27
CA GLY A 280 -22.65 -24.51 9.33
C GLY A 280 -21.93 -24.84 8.02
N GLY A 281 -22.05 -24.06 6.96
CA GLY A 281 -21.12 -24.06 5.81
C GLY A 281 -20.94 -25.39 5.07
N THR A 282 -21.84 -26.36 5.26
CA THR A 282 -21.69 -27.70 4.66
C THR A 282 -22.24 -27.80 3.24
N ASP A 283 -22.98 -26.80 2.76
CA ASP A 283 -23.47 -26.81 1.39
C ASP A 283 -22.41 -26.27 0.43
N LYS A 284 -22.18 -27.01 -0.65
CA LYS A 284 -20.98 -26.82 -1.48
C LYS A 284 -21.16 -25.82 -2.60
N ASP A 285 -22.36 -25.35 -2.92
CA ASP A 285 -22.57 -24.65 -4.21
C ASP A 285 -23.68 -23.60 -4.30
N PHE A 286 -24.25 -23.01 -3.23
CA PHE A 286 -25.21 -21.88 -3.39
C PHE A 286 -25.24 -20.96 -2.15
N ALA A 287 -24.63 -19.78 -2.24
CA ALA A 287 -24.97 -18.56 -1.48
C ALA A 287 -24.95 -17.43 -2.53
N GLY A 288 -25.65 -16.31 -2.35
CA GLY A 288 -25.59 -15.21 -3.31
C GLY A 288 -24.75 -14.06 -2.80
N SER A 289 -24.85 -12.93 -3.49
CA SER A 289 -24.18 -11.69 -3.12
C SER A 289 -25.11 -10.89 -2.24
N ASP A 290 -24.84 -10.90 -0.94
CA ASP A 290 -25.71 -10.36 0.09
C ASP A 290 -25.32 -8.92 0.45
N THR A 291 -26.29 -8.15 0.92
CA THR A 291 -26.07 -6.84 1.53
C THR A 291 -26.58 -6.89 2.96
N MET A 292 -25.71 -6.64 3.93
CA MET A 292 -26.03 -6.75 5.35
C MET A 292 -25.66 -5.48 6.10
N ASN A 293 -26.50 -5.09 7.06
CA ASN A 293 -26.24 -3.97 7.97
C ASN A 293 -26.70 -4.35 9.39
N GLY A 294 -25.78 -4.36 10.37
CA GLY A 294 -26.08 -4.64 11.78
C GLY A 294 -26.97 -3.54 12.38
N GLY A 295 -26.45 -2.32 12.36
CA GLY A 295 -27.20 -1.11 12.63
C GLY A 295 -26.81 -0.44 13.93
N ARG A 296 -27.25 -0.95 15.07
CA ARG A 296 -26.87 -0.43 16.40
C ARG A 296 -26.75 -1.59 17.34
N GLY A 297 -25.71 -1.62 18.16
CA GLY A 297 -25.47 -2.73 19.04
C GLY A 297 -24.22 -3.46 18.59
N LYS A 298 -23.82 -4.48 19.33
CA LYS A 298 -22.62 -5.26 19.00
C LYS A 298 -23.01 -6.41 18.09
N ASP A 299 -22.90 -6.20 16.80
CA ASP A 299 -23.44 -7.07 15.78
C ASP A 299 -22.39 -8.06 15.26
N SER A 300 -22.84 -9.25 14.85
CA SER A 300 -21.99 -10.27 14.24
C SER A 300 -22.52 -10.62 12.84
N LEU A 301 -21.74 -10.28 11.83
CA LEU A 301 -22.10 -10.43 10.41
C LEU A 301 -21.19 -11.44 9.72
N ASN A 302 -21.75 -12.33 8.89
CA ASN A 302 -20.97 -13.27 8.08
C ASN A 302 -21.56 -13.44 6.66
N GLY A 303 -20.83 -12.99 5.64
CA GLY A 303 -21.23 -13.06 4.22
C GLY A 303 -21.21 -14.48 3.67
N ASN A 304 -20.33 -15.33 4.22
CA ASN A 304 -20.07 -16.71 3.83
C ASN A 304 -19.35 -16.85 2.49
N ARG A 305 -20.02 -16.61 1.37
CA ARG A 305 -19.45 -16.83 0.04
C ARG A 305 -20.11 -15.93 -0.99
N HIS A 306 -19.33 -15.61 -2.02
CA HIS A 306 -19.58 -14.75 -3.18
C HIS A 306 -19.04 -13.36 -2.91
N ASN A 307 -19.77 -12.33 -3.33
CA ASN A 307 -19.30 -10.97 -3.24
C ASN A 307 -20.33 -10.25 -2.40
N ASP A 308 -20.03 -10.09 -1.14
CA ASP A 308 -20.94 -9.60 -0.13
C ASP A 308 -20.58 -8.16 0.22
N MET A 309 -21.59 -7.42 0.68
CA MET A 309 -21.44 -6.07 1.19
C MET A 309 -21.93 -6.03 2.62
N LEU A 310 -21.04 -5.74 3.56
CA LEU A 310 -21.31 -5.85 4.99
C LEU A 310 -21.02 -4.51 5.68
N MET A 311 -21.93 -4.12 6.56
CA MET A 311 -21.87 -2.89 7.33
C MET A 311 -22.12 -3.22 8.80
N GLY A 312 -21.13 -3.02 9.68
CA GLY A 312 -21.30 -3.19 11.13
C GLY A 312 -22.38 -2.24 11.64
N GLY A 313 -22.09 -0.94 11.63
CA GLY A 313 -23.06 0.10 11.96
C GLY A 313 -22.59 1.00 13.09
N LYS A 314 -23.04 0.73 14.31
CA LYS A 314 -22.71 1.54 15.48
C LYS A 314 -22.43 0.61 16.64
N ASP A 315 -21.45 0.99 17.46
CA ASP A 315 -20.88 0.18 18.54
C ASP A 315 -19.96 -0.94 17.99
N ASP A 316 -19.14 -1.55 18.84
CA ASP A 316 -18.12 -2.52 18.38
C ASP A 316 -18.72 -3.79 17.73
N ASP A 317 -18.46 -3.98 16.45
CA ASP A 317 -19.01 -5.03 15.58
C ASP A 317 -17.97 -6.09 15.17
N GLU A 318 -18.43 -7.28 14.79
CA GLU A 318 -17.61 -8.37 14.20
C GLU A 318 -18.13 -8.71 12.81
N VAL A 319 -17.35 -8.42 11.77
CA VAL A 319 -17.76 -8.55 10.36
C VAL A 319 -16.81 -9.48 9.61
N HIS A 320 -17.36 -10.55 9.04
CA HIS A 320 -16.64 -11.53 8.23
C HIS A 320 -17.19 -11.55 6.79
N GLY A 321 -16.36 -11.20 5.80
CA GLY A 321 -16.70 -11.32 4.37
C GLY A 321 -16.89 -12.79 3.98
N GLY A 322 -15.82 -13.57 4.09
CA GLY A 322 -15.86 -15.01 3.98
C GLY A 322 -15.14 -15.52 2.73
N LYS A 323 -15.79 -15.56 1.57
CA LYS A 323 -15.13 -16.06 0.35
C LYS A 323 -15.58 -15.29 -0.86
N GLY A 324 -14.61 -14.94 -1.70
CA GLY A 324 -14.87 -14.09 -2.85
C GLY A 324 -14.69 -12.63 -2.44
N PRO A 325 -14.62 -11.71 -3.42
CA PRO A 325 -14.27 -10.32 -3.15
C PRO A 325 -15.45 -9.57 -2.52
N ASP A 326 -15.26 -9.20 -1.26
CA ASP A 326 -16.26 -8.61 -0.38
C ASP A 326 -15.96 -7.11 -0.13
N ILE A 327 -16.99 -6.36 0.29
CA ILE A 327 -16.87 -4.96 0.73
C ILE A 327 -17.34 -4.85 2.17
N LEU A 328 -16.46 -4.44 3.08
CA LEU A 328 -16.72 -4.36 4.51
C LEU A 328 -16.59 -2.91 4.99
N PHE A 329 -17.55 -2.49 5.83
CA PHE A 329 -17.52 -1.22 6.54
C PHE A 329 -17.74 -1.46 8.04
N GLY A 330 -16.82 -1.04 8.89
CA GLY A 330 -17.02 -1.02 10.35
C GLY A 330 -18.07 0.03 10.74
N GLN A 331 -17.79 1.29 10.37
CA GLN A 331 -18.44 2.50 10.86
C GLN A 331 -18.07 2.78 12.32
N GLU A 332 -19.01 3.25 13.14
CA GLU A 332 -18.64 3.76 14.46
C GLU A 332 -18.44 2.61 15.45
N GLY A 333 -17.29 2.52 16.10
CA GLY A 333 -17.04 1.49 17.12
C GLY A 333 -15.64 0.95 16.99
N ASN A 334 -15.21 0.09 17.89
CA ASN A 334 -13.94 -0.62 17.74
C ASN A 334 -14.21 -1.96 17.05
N ASP A 335 -14.12 -2.00 15.73
CA ASP A 335 -14.63 -3.10 14.94
C ASP A 335 -13.57 -4.17 14.65
N LEU A 336 -14.04 -5.41 14.48
CA LEU A 336 -13.23 -6.52 13.99
C LEU A 336 -13.69 -6.87 12.58
N LEU A 337 -12.89 -6.51 11.60
CA LEU A 337 -13.18 -6.72 10.18
C LEU A 337 -12.26 -7.82 9.62
N MET A 338 -12.85 -8.81 8.96
CA MET A 338 -12.12 -9.91 8.32
C MET A 338 -12.65 -10.15 6.91
N GLY A 339 -11.84 -9.84 5.87
CA GLY A 339 -12.15 -10.23 4.48
C GLY A 339 -12.12 -11.75 4.29
N GLU A 340 -11.13 -12.38 4.93
CA GLU A 340 -10.81 -13.80 4.88
C GLU A 340 -10.21 -14.27 3.55
N ASN A 341 -10.98 -14.31 2.47
CA ASN A 341 -10.66 -15.20 1.36
C ASN A 341 -11.22 -14.71 0.01
N GLY A 342 -10.77 -13.56 -0.46
CA GLY A 342 -11.12 -12.91 -1.71
C GLY A 342 -10.20 -11.71 -1.93
N ASP A 343 -10.39 -10.96 -3.00
CA ASP A 343 -9.73 -9.65 -3.13
C ASP A 343 -10.70 -8.62 -2.52
N ASP A 344 -10.53 -8.32 -1.23
CA ASP A 344 -11.52 -7.65 -0.41
C ASP A 344 -11.26 -6.13 -0.31
N GLN A 345 -12.32 -5.35 -0.09
CA GLN A 345 -12.22 -3.92 0.21
C GLN A 345 -12.77 -3.66 1.59
N ILE A 346 -11.92 -3.17 2.50
CA ILE A 346 -12.28 -3.04 3.91
C ILE A 346 -12.01 -1.62 4.38
N VAL A 347 -13.01 -1.00 4.99
CA VAL A 347 -12.88 0.33 5.57
C VAL A 347 -13.38 0.27 7.00
N GLY A 348 -12.51 0.59 7.97
CA GLY A 348 -12.89 0.77 9.37
C GLY A 348 -13.97 1.84 9.47
N ASP A 349 -13.56 3.09 9.28
CA ASP A 349 -14.42 4.25 9.52
C ASP A 349 -14.70 5.09 8.24
N PRO A 350 -15.74 4.79 7.42
CA PRO A 350 -16.00 5.49 6.16
C PRO A 350 -16.47 6.94 6.38
N SER A 351 -15.51 7.87 6.49
CA SER A 351 -15.69 9.33 6.45
C SER A 351 -16.68 9.94 7.46
N SER A 352 -16.28 10.10 8.72
CA SER A 352 -17.02 10.95 9.65
C SER A 352 -16.76 12.45 9.38
N ASN A 353 -17.66 13.09 8.62
CA ASN A 353 -17.80 14.55 8.55
C ASN A 353 -18.29 15.17 9.89
N SER A 354 -18.36 14.38 10.96
CA SER A 354 -18.82 14.80 12.28
C SER A 354 -17.67 14.78 13.28
N SER A 355 -17.47 15.94 13.88
CA SER A 355 -16.62 16.21 15.04
C SER A 355 -16.59 15.11 16.12
N GLU A 356 -15.38 14.63 16.41
CA GLU A 356 -14.81 14.34 17.75
C GLU A 356 -15.48 13.34 18.73
N GLU A 357 -16.52 12.56 18.41
CA GLU A 357 -17.17 11.74 19.46
C GLU A 357 -17.20 10.21 19.31
N GLU A 358 -16.88 9.62 18.15
CA GLU A 358 -16.69 8.17 18.02
C GLU A 358 -15.53 7.95 17.05
N VAL A 359 -14.38 7.55 17.58
CA VAL A 359 -13.17 7.13 16.86
C VAL A 359 -13.05 5.65 17.16
N GLY A 360 -13.12 4.80 16.14
CA GLY A 360 -12.85 3.37 16.29
C GLY A 360 -11.37 3.10 16.48
N GLU A 361 -11.00 2.20 17.37
CA GLU A 361 -9.70 1.52 17.27
C GLU A 361 -10.00 0.15 16.65
N ASP A 362 -9.83 0.06 15.34
CA ASP A 362 -10.29 -1.07 14.54
C ASP A 362 -9.21 -2.14 14.39
N SER A 363 -9.65 -3.39 14.22
CA SER A 363 -8.80 -4.51 13.87
C SER A 363 -9.19 -5.05 12.50
N VAL A 364 -8.36 -4.78 11.50
CA VAL A 364 -8.65 -5.06 10.09
C VAL A 364 -7.75 -6.18 9.59
N HIS A 365 -8.34 -7.22 8.99
CA HIS A 365 -7.60 -8.34 8.39
C HIS A 365 -8.08 -8.59 6.96
N GLY A 366 -7.19 -8.48 5.97
CA GLY A 366 -7.48 -8.82 4.57
C GLY A 366 -7.61 -10.34 4.41
N GLY A 367 -6.52 -11.06 4.61
CA GLY A 367 -6.49 -12.51 4.75
C GLY A 367 -5.87 -13.23 3.56
N ARG A 368 -6.62 -13.47 2.49
CA ARG A 368 -6.09 -14.10 1.27
C ARG A 368 -6.70 -13.45 0.04
N GLY A 369 -5.84 -12.84 -0.74
CA GLY A 369 -6.19 -12.17 -1.98
C GLY A 369 -5.41 -10.87 -2.04
N ASN A 370 -5.65 -10.06 -3.05
CA ASN A 370 -5.05 -8.74 -3.09
C ASN A 370 -6.06 -7.76 -2.49
N ASP A 371 -5.90 -7.45 -1.21
CA ASP A 371 -6.86 -6.71 -0.41
C ASP A 371 -6.57 -5.20 -0.42
N VAL A 372 -7.61 -4.38 -0.29
CA VAL A 372 -7.49 -2.92 -0.14
C VAL A 372 -8.15 -2.51 1.17
N MET A 373 -7.38 -1.92 2.08
CA MET A 373 -7.81 -1.67 3.46
C MET A 373 -7.55 -0.24 3.92
N GLN A 374 -8.47 0.32 4.70
CA GLN A 374 -8.29 1.61 5.37
C GLN A 374 -8.73 1.55 6.84
N GLY A 375 -7.87 1.96 7.77
CA GLY A 375 -8.21 2.17 9.19
C GLY A 375 -9.05 3.44 9.39
N SER A 376 -8.53 4.57 8.90
CA SER A 376 -9.14 5.91 8.83
C SER A 376 -8.79 6.83 10.01
N ARG A 377 -9.36 6.65 11.19
CA ARG A 377 -9.11 7.47 12.37
C ARG A 377 -9.08 6.55 13.56
N GLY A 378 -8.15 6.81 14.47
CA GLY A 378 -7.97 5.99 15.65
C GLY A 378 -6.70 5.19 15.54
N ASN A 379 -6.37 4.47 16.61
CA ASN A 379 -5.16 3.69 16.63
C ASN A 379 -5.50 2.28 16.17
N ASP A 380 -5.40 2.06 14.87
CA ASP A 380 -5.86 0.84 14.21
C ASP A 380 -4.78 -0.24 14.17
N VAL A 381 -5.21 -1.50 14.08
CA VAL A 381 -4.31 -2.64 13.88
C VAL A 381 -4.71 -3.37 12.61
N MET A 382 -3.80 -3.41 11.63
CA MET A 382 -4.09 -3.94 10.30
C MET A 382 -3.12 -5.03 9.86
N TYR A 383 -3.66 -6.04 9.19
CA TYR A 383 -2.92 -7.19 8.66
C TYR A 383 -3.35 -7.46 7.21
N GLY A 384 -2.43 -7.30 6.25
CA GLY A 384 -2.64 -7.63 4.83
C GLY A 384 -2.96 -9.10 4.65
N GLY A 385 -1.97 -9.94 4.94
CA GLY A 385 -2.15 -11.37 5.10
C GLY A 385 -1.43 -12.19 4.04
N LYS A 386 -1.97 -12.29 2.83
CA LYS A 386 -1.32 -13.04 1.74
C LYS A 386 -1.60 -12.38 0.41
N GLN A 387 -0.57 -12.41 -0.43
CA GLN A 387 -0.55 -11.74 -1.74
C GLN A 387 -0.39 -10.24 -1.55
N ASP A 388 -0.52 -9.49 -2.63
CA ASP A 388 -0.07 -8.09 -2.69
C ASP A 388 -1.23 -7.20 -2.23
N ASP A 389 -1.10 -6.66 -1.01
CA ASP A 389 -2.13 -5.88 -0.32
C ASP A 389 -1.84 -4.38 -0.38
N PHE A 390 -2.90 -3.57 -0.29
CA PHE A 390 -2.81 -2.10 -0.22
C PHE A 390 -3.46 -1.61 1.07
N ILE A 391 -2.69 -0.99 1.95
CA ILE A 391 -3.11 -0.63 3.31
C ILE A 391 -2.92 0.87 3.56
N TYR A 392 -3.98 1.53 4.04
CA TYR A 392 -3.98 2.93 4.49
C TYR A 392 -4.25 3.00 6.01
N GLY A 393 -3.30 3.46 6.82
CA GLY A 393 -3.45 3.74 8.25
C GLY A 393 -4.51 4.79 8.49
N GLY A 394 -4.18 6.02 8.09
CA GLY A 394 -5.10 7.14 8.11
C GLY A 394 -4.64 8.22 9.07
N LYS A 395 -5.28 8.31 10.23
CA LYS A 395 -4.98 9.32 11.24
C LYS A 395 -4.77 8.63 12.57
N ASP A 396 -3.90 9.22 13.38
CA ASP A 396 -3.53 8.75 14.72
C ASP A 396 -2.51 7.59 14.63
N ASP A 397 -2.10 6.99 15.76
CA ASP A 397 -0.92 6.10 15.75
C ASP A 397 -1.34 4.64 15.43
N ASP A 398 -1.02 4.18 14.22
CA ASP A 398 -1.43 2.88 13.67
C ASP A 398 -0.35 1.78 13.78
N LEU A 399 -0.79 0.52 13.76
CA LEU A 399 0.07 -0.66 13.68
C LEU A 399 -0.29 -1.52 12.46
N MET A 400 0.65 -1.64 11.52
CA MET A 400 0.41 -2.32 10.25
C MET A 400 1.41 -3.45 9.98
N PHE A 401 0.90 -4.53 9.39
CA PHE A 401 1.68 -5.67 8.90
C PHE A 401 1.22 -6.03 7.48
N GLY A 402 2.11 -6.03 6.48
CA GLY A 402 1.80 -6.54 5.13
C GLY A 402 1.69 -8.07 5.11
N ASP A 403 2.52 -8.72 5.94
CA ASP A 403 2.60 -10.16 6.18
C ASP A 403 3.28 -11.01 5.08
N GLN A 404 2.67 -11.22 3.91
CA GLN A 404 3.22 -12.06 2.82
C GLN A 404 2.79 -11.52 1.46
N GLY A 405 3.70 -10.97 0.67
CA GLY A 405 3.36 -10.47 -0.67
C GLY A 405 4.11 -9.18 -0.95
N ASP A 406 4.02 -8.67 -2.18
CA ASP A 406 4.60 -7.36 -2.47
C ASP A 406 3.58 -6.28 -2.02
N ASP A 407 3.67 -5.85 -0.76
CA ASP A 407 2.64 -5.02 -0.14
C ASP A 407 2.90 -3.51 -0.31
N THR A 408 1.84 -2.70 -0.33
CA THR A 408 1.93 -1.23 -0.25
C THR A 408 1.27 -0.74 1.03
N LEU A 409 2.03 -0.15 1.93
CA LEU A 409 1.58 0.30 3.25
C LEU A 409 1.81 1.79 3.43
N LEU A 410 0.75 2.55 3.74
CA LEU A 410 0.78 4.00 3.92
C LEU A 410 0.26 4.36 5.31
N GLY A 411 1.08 4.91 6.21
CA GLY A 411 0.67 5.35 7.55
C GLY A 411 -0.20 6.60 7.52
N GLU A 412 0.18 7.57 6.69
CA GLU A 412 -0.47 8.88 6.51
C GLU A 412 -0.19 9.89 7.64
N GLU A 413 -1.07 10.11 8.62
CA GLU A 413 -0.84 11.06 9.73
C GLU A 413 -0.80 10.30 11.06
N GLY A 414 0.31 10.30 11.80
CA GLY A 414 0.40 9.48 13.00
C GLY A 414 1.83 9.24 13.43
N ASN A 415 2.07 8.65 14.60
CA ASN A 415 3.36 7.99 14.85
C ASN A 415 3.15 6.49 14.65
N ASP A 416 3.29 6.06 13.40
CA ASP A 416 2.90 4.74 12.95
C ASP A 416 4.00 3.71 13.20
N THR A 417 3.60 2.46 13.31
CA THR A 417 4.51 1.31 13.34
C THR A 417 4.16 0.39 12.18
N ILE A 418 5.01 0.34 11.16
CA ILE A 418 4.76 -0.38 9.92
C ILE A 418 5.81 -1.48 9.72
N TYR A 419 5.34 -2.70 9.50
CA TYR A 419 6.14 -3.84 9.09
C TYR A 419 5.68 -4.31 7.71
N GLY A 420 6.61 -4.40 6.75
CA GLY A 420 6.35 -4.99 5.44
C GLY A 420 5.95 -6.45 5.58
N GLY A 421 6.91 -7.32 5.92
CA GLY A 421 6.59 -8.70 6.32
C GLY A 421 5.97 -8.87 7.73
N ASN A 422 5.69 -10.14 8.07
CA ASN A 422 5.23 -10.50 9.42
C ASN A 422 6.35 -10.43 10.48
N ASN A 423 6.02 -10.06 11.72
CA ASN A 423 6.96 -10.08 12.87
C ASN A 423 7.20 -11.51 13.43
N SER A 424 6.93 -12.56 12.64
CA SER A 424 7.05 -13.97 13.06
C SER A 424 8.28 -14.64 12.46
N VAL A 425 9.29 -14.84 13.31
CA VAL A 425 10.49 -15.65 13.05
C VAL A 425 10.23 -17.12 12.65
N THR A 426 8.98 -17.59 12.63
CA THR A 426 8.63 -18.98 12.29
C THR A 426 8.06 -19.18 10.90
N ASP A 427 7.52 -18.13 10.28
CA ASP A 427 7.08 -18.12 8.90
C ASP A 427 7.59 -16.82 8.28
N PRO A 428 8.92 -16.66 8.15
CA PRO A 428 9.48 -15.42 7.62
C PRO A 428 8.78 -15.13 6.29
N ASP A 429 8.33 -13.90 6.09
CA ASP A 429 8.10 -13.44 4.74
C ASP A 429 9.46 -13.54 4.04
N VAL A 430 9.59 -14.43 3.05
CA VAL A 430 10.88 -14.59 2.35
C VAL A 430 10.76 -14.05 0.93
N LEU A 431 9.64 -13.40 0.58
CA LEU A 431 9.27 -13.21 -0.82
C LEU A 431 8.62 -11.87 -1.17
N GLY A 432 8.12 -11.10 -0.21
CA GLY A 432 7.49 -9.79 -0.45
C GLY A 432 8.48 -8.66 -0.61
N LYS A 433 8.39 -7.87 -1.69
CA LYS A 433 9.09 -6.60 -1.89
C LYS A 433 8.13 -5.47 -1.58
N ASP A 434 8.29 -4.87 -0.41
CA ASP A 434 7.29 -3.97 0.12
C ASP A 434 7.59 -2.50 -0.22
N LEU A 435 6.52 -1.73 -0.41
CA LEU A 435 6.55 -0.28 -0.53
C LEU A 435 5.88 0.34 0.71
N ILE A 436 6.70 0.92 1.57
CA ILE A 436 6.27 1.47 2.86
C ILE A 436 6.39 2.99 2.83
N SER A 437 5.34 3.70 3.27
CA SER A 437 5.37 5.13 3.54
C SER A 437 4.88 5.39 4.97
N GLY A 438 5.70 6.03 5.81
CA GLY A 438 5.28 6.48 7.15
C GLY A 438 4.27 7.61 7.04
N GLY A 439 4.68 8.73 6.47
CA GLY A 439 3.79 9.87 6.25
C GLY A 439 4.21 11.05 7.12
N ALA A 440 3.34 11.53 8.01
CA ALA A 440 3.65 12.63 8.90
C ALA A 440 3.60 12.18 10.36
N GLY A 441 4.70 12.39 11.09
CA GLY A 441 4.87 12.05 12.49
C GLY A 441 6.15 11.23 12.69
N ASN A 442 6.40 10.72 13.89
CA ASN A 442 7.68 10.01 14.16
C ASN A 442 7.45 8.51 14.05
N ASP A 443 7.69 7.98 12.87
CA ASP A 443 7.32 6.63 12.49
C ASP A 443 8.41 5.60 12.79
N PHE A 444 7.98 4.35 12.97
CA PHE A 444 8.87 3.19 12.97
C PHE A 444 8.53 2.29 11.78
N LEU A 445 9.49 2.12 10.88
CA LEU A 445 9.29 1.38 9.62
C LEU A 445 10.30 0.23 9.51
N SER A 446 9.83 -0.92 9.04
CA SER A 446 10.67 -2.11 8.86
C SER A 446 10.25 -2.90 7.62
N GLY A 447 11.12 -3.02 6.61
CA GLY A 447 10.89 -3.88 5.44
C GLY A 447 10.90 -5.38 5.81
N ASN A 448 11.79 -5.74 6.73
CA ASN A 448 12.07 -7.09 7.23
C ASN A 448 12.92 -7.95 6.27
N TYR A 449 12.38 -8.37 5.14
CA TYR A 449 13.00 -9.35 4.26
C TYR A 449 12.69 -8.99 2.81
N ALA A 450 13.61 -9.39 1.91
CA ALA A 450 13.63 -9.03 0.50
C ALA A 450 14.08 -7.58 0.28
N ALA A 451 13.88 -7.07 -0.93
CA ALA A 451 14.45 -5.80 -1.36
C ALA A 451 13.31 -4.78 -1.42
N ASP A 452 13.16 -4.05 -0.33
CA ASP A 452 12.05 -3.19 0.01
C ASP A 452 12.35 -1.72 -0.32
N THR A 453 11.29 -0.91 -0.39
CA THR A 453 11.41 0.54 -0.53
C THR A 453 10.65 1.24 0.58
N ILE A 454 11.37 2.04 1.37
CA ILE A 454 10.83 2.73 2.54
C ILE A 454 10.93 4.25 2.34
N LEU A 455 9.80 4.93 2.47
CA LEU A 455 9.68 6.38 2.50
C LEU A 455 9.29 6.78 3.92
N SER A 456 10.22 7.35 4.68
CA SER A 456 9.99 7.62 6.11
C SER A 456 8.96 8.73 6.29
N GLY A 457 9.23 9.94 5.77
CA GLY A 457 8.21 10.96 5.63
C GLY A 457 8.60 12.32 6.20
N GLU A 458 7.65 12.96 6.89
CA GLU A 458 7.88 14.18 7.64
C GLU A 458 8.06 13.86 9.12
N ASP A 459 8.92 14.65 9.81
CA ASP A 459 9.31 14.49 11.22
C ASP A 459 10.38 13.41 11.41
N ASN A 460 10.73 13.05 12.65
CA ASN A 460 11.94 12.30 12.93
C ASN A 460 11.66 10.80 13.01
N ASP A 461 12.05 10.07 11.96
CA ASP A 461 11.66 8.67 11.79
C ASP A 461 12.75 7.67 12.18
N THR A 462 12.36 6.40 12.28
CA THR A 462 13.29 5.27 12.39
C THR A 462 12.94 4.19 11.39
N SER A 463 13.82 3.96 10.42
CA SER A 463 13.59 3.01 9.32
C SER A 463 14.65 1.92 9.27
N ARG A 464 14.21 0.69 8.98
CA ARG A 464 15.04 -0.52 8.89
C ARG A 464 14.73 -1.28 7.61
N GLY A 465 15.73 -1.49 6.75
CA GLY A 465 15.57 -2.30 5.53
C GLY A 465 15.31 -3.75 5.91
N GLY A 466 16.32 -4.41 6.48
CA GLY A 466 16.19 -5.70 7.11
C GLY A 466 17.07 -6.76 6.45
N LYS A 467 16.66 -7.31 5.31
CA LYS A 467 17.46 -8.29 4.57
C LYS A 467 17.16 -8.21 3.10
N GLY A 468 18.17 -7.97 2.29
CA GLY A 468 18.03 -7.81 0.85
C GLY A 468 18.53 -6.43 0.50
N ASP A 469 18.61 -6.13 -0.79
CA ASP A 469 19.15 -4.84 -1.22
C ASP A 469 18.04 -3.78 -1.11
N ASP A 470 17.99 -3.05 0.00
CA ASP A 470 16.89 -2.14 0.37
C ASP A 470 17.13 -0.70 -0.09
N LEU A 471 16.05 0.06 -0.28
CA LEU A 471 16.08 1.48 -0.61
C LEU A 471 15.30 2.30 0.40
N ILE A 472 15.98 3.16 1.17
CA ILE A 472 15.39 3.90 2.28
C ILE A 472 15.56 5.40 2.06
N TYR A 473 14.46 6.14 2.19
CA TYR A 473 14.41 7.60 2.18
C TYR A 473 13.97 8.12 3.55
N GLY A 474 14.77 8.96 4.22
CA GLY A 474 14.36 9.69 5.44
C GLY A 474 13.37 10.80 5.10
N GLN A 475 13.68 11.58 4.07
CA GLN A 475 12.90 12.72 3.57
C GLN A 475 13.04 13.99 4.43
N LEU A 476 12.08 14.35 5.30
CA LEU A 476 12.15 15.59 6.09
C LEU A 476 12.21 15.24 7.58
N GLY A 477 13.30 15.50 8.28
CA GLY A 477 13.41 15.08 9.66
C GLY A 477 14.86 14.95 10.11
N ASP A 478 15.09 14.83 11.41
CA ASP A 478 16.36 14.24 11.87
C ASP A 478 16.14 12.72 12.02
N ASP A 479 16.47 11.95 10.97
CA ASP A 479 16.08 10.55 10.83
C ASP A 479 17.15 9.55 11.31
N LEU A 480 16.71 8.33 11.63
CA LEU A 480 17.58 7.21 11.98
C LEU A 480 17.35 6.03 11.03
N LEU A 481 18.29 5.80 10.12
CA LEU A 481 18.17 4.80 9.05
C LEU A 481 19.16 3.65 9.25
N PHE A 482 18.69 2.41 9.03
CA PHE A 482 19.50 1.19 9.04
C PHE A 482 19.24 0.38 7.75
N GLY A 483 20.26 0.08 6.97
CA GLY A 483 20.16 -0.89 5.85
C GLY A 483 19.98 -2.33 6.35
N ASP A 484 20.70 -2.66 7.43
CA ASP A 484 20.74 -3.97 8.10
C ASP A 484 21.64 -5.02 7.45
N GLN A 485 21.25 -5.68 6.35
CA GLN A 485 21.96 -6.81 5.74
C GLN A 485 21.83 -6.75 4.21
N ASP A 486 22.90 -7.15 3.51
CA ASP A 486 23.03 -7.13 2.05
C ASP A 486 23.42 -5.71 1.55
N ASN A 487 23.15 -5.29 0.31
CA ASN A 487 23.67 -4.00 -0.20
C ASN A 487 22.55 -2.96 -0.27
N ASP A 488 22.61 -1.96 0.61
CA ASP A 488 21.51 -1.04 0.82
C ASP A 488 21.80 0.35 0.23
N THR A 489 20.74 1.07 -0.11
CA THR A 489 20.81 2.49 -0.50
C THR A 489 20.00 3.31 0.49
N LEU A 490 20.68 4.17 1.25
CA LEU A 490 20.07 5.03 2.26
C LEU A 490 20.22 6.50 1.87
N CYS A 491 19.12 7.24 1.94
CA CYS A 491 19.09 8.67 1.68
C CYS A 491 18.45 9.39 2.87
N GLY A 492 19.21 10.17 3.62
CA GLY A 492 18.74 10.95 4.78
C GLY A 492 17.71 11.98 4.35
N GLY A 493 18.13 13.02 3.62
CA GLY A 493 17.20 14.02 3.08
C GLY A 493 17.42 15.39 3.71
N GLU A 494 16.38 16.05 4.21
CA GLU A 494 16.51 17.32 4.94
C GLU A 494 16.52 17.09 6.45
N GLY A 495 17.61 17.46 7.12
CA GLY A 495 17.76 17.43 8.57
C GLY A 495 19.07 16.77 8.96
N ASN A 496 19.32 16.59 10.26
CA ASN A 496 20.59 16.01 10.73
C ASN A 496 20.40 14.52 10.96
N ASP A 497 20.70 13.74 9.94
CA ASP A 497 20.36 12.33 9.87
C ASP A 497 21.46 11.45 10.46
N THR A 498 21.06 10.26 10.89
CA THR A 498 21.98 9.20 11.30
C THR A 498 21.76 7.96 10.44
N LEU A 499 22.74 7.62 9.62
CA LEU A 499 22.67 6.51 8.67
C LEU A 499 23.65 5.40 9.08
N TYR A 500 23.16 4.17 9.07
CA TYR A 500 23.93 2.96 9.26
C TYR A 500 23.72 2.03 8.07
N GLY A 501 24.78 1.71 7.32
CA GLY A 501 24.74 0.68 6.27
C GLY A 501 24.29 -0.65 6.88
N ASP A 502 25.09 -1.15 7.83
CA ASP A 502 24.69 -2.29 8.66
C ASP A 502 24.08 -1.92 10.02
N ASN A 503 23.22 -2.80 10.55
CA ASN A 503 22.76 -2.67 11.93
C ASN A 503 23.76 -3.20 12.97
N PRO A 504 24.30 -2.34 13.84
CA PRO A 504 25.33 -2.73 14.81
C PRO A 504 24.81 -3.66 15.92
N GLU A 505 23.49 -3.79 16.10
CA GLU A 505 22.87 -4.70 17.06
C GLU A 505 22.67 -6.12 16.49
N LEU A 506 22.58 -6.25 15.16
CA LEU A 506 22.62 -7.54 14.51
C LEU A 506 24.08 -7.99 14.48
N SER A 507 24.39 -8.99 15.29
CA SER A 507 25.68 -9.66 15.16
C SER A 507 25.67 -10.43 13.84
N ALA A 508 26.03 -9.77 12.74
CA ALA A 508 26.20 -10.44 11.46
C ALA A 508 27.14 -11.62 11.67
N ALA A 509 26.70 -12.80 11.20
CA ALA A 509 27.57 -13.96 11.21
C ALA A 509 28.62 -13.72 10.13
N VAL A 510 29.85 -13.39 10.55
CA VAL A 510 31.06 -13.34 9.71
C VAL A 510 30.97 -14.30 8.52
N GLY A 511 30.68 -13.78 7.32
CA GLY A 511 30.60 -14.60 6.10
C GLY A 511 29.57 -14.27 5.03
N THR A 512 28.86 -13.14 5.06
CA THR A 512 28.23 -12.57 3.85
C THR A 512 29.27 -11.67 3.18
N GLU A 513 29.96 -12.19 2.15
CA GLU A 513 30.82 -11.37 1.30
C GLU A 513 29.91 -10.52 0.38
N GLY A 514 29.90 -9.19 0.54
CA GLY A 514 29.19 -8.25 -0.35
C GLY A 514 28.08 -7.44 0.34
N GLN A 515 28.49 -6.50 1.19
CA GLN A 515 27.69 -5.35 1.66
C GLN A 515 28.42 -4.15 1.08
N GLN A 516 27.83 -3.50 0.10
CA GLN A 516 28.39 -2.34 -0.60
C GLN A 516 27.29 -1.30 -0.55
N ASP A 517 27.23 -0.61 0.58
CA ASP A 517 26.13 0.29 0.84
C ASP A 517 26.39 1.64 0.16
N GLU A 518 25.31 2.29 -0.28
CA GLU A 518 25.34 3.65 -0.80
C GLU A 518 24.56 4.57 0.14
N LEU A 519 25.27 5.44 0.87
CA LEU A 519 24.70 6.28 1.92
C LEU A 519 24.81 7.75 1.54
N PHE A 520 23.69 8.45 1.49
CA PHE A 520 23.58 9.87 1.18
C PHE A 520 23.01 10.62 2.40
N GLY A 521 23.78 11.53 3.01
CA GLY A 521 23.34 12.35 4.14
C GLY A 521 22.23 13.30 3.75
N GLY A 522 22.47 14.14 2.75
CA GLY A 522 21.48 15.09 2.26
C GLY A 522 21.84 16.51 2.67
N THR A 523 20.89 17.24 3.25
CA THR A 523 21.14 18.58 3.79
C THR A 523 21.06 18.55 5.31
N GLY A 524 22.09 18.98 6.01
CA GLY A 524 22.14 18.97 7.48
C GLY A 524 23.53 18.61 7.98
N ASP A 525 23.74 18.51 9.29
CA ASP A 525 25.01 18.02 9.81
C ASP A 525 24.87 16.52 10.12
N ASP A 526 25.22 15.65 9.18
CA ASP A 526 24.86 14.22 9.22
C ASP A 526 25.91 13.33 9.90
N LEU A 527 25.46 12.16 10.34
CA LEU A 527 26.30 11.12 10.92
C LEU A 527 26.12 9.80 10.16
N ILE A 528 27.16 9.39 9.42
CA ILE A 528 27.09 8.28 8.47
C ILE A 528 28.10 7.19 8.87
N PHE A 529 27.63 5.95 8.96
CA PHE A 529 28.43 4.76 9.26
C PHE A 529 28.26 3.72 8.13
N GLY A 530 29.33 3.42 7.38
CA GLY A 530 29.32 2.32 6.40
C GLY A 530 29.22 0.96 7.10
N ASN A 531 30.12 0.74 8.07
CA ASN A 531 30.26 -0.48 8.87
C ASN A 531 31.07 -1.57 8.16
N GLN A 532 30.50 -2.71 7.78
CA GLN A 532 31.25 -3.77 7.10
C GLN A 532 30.93 -3.74 5.62
N GLY A 533 31.92 -3.45 4.76
CA GLY A 533 31.60 -3.39 3.34
C GLY A 533 32.61 -2.65 2.50
N GLU A 534 32.44 -2.70 1.19
CA GLU A 534 33.12 -1.71 0.34
C GLU A 534 32.11 -0.59 0.04
N ASP A 535 32.00 0.36 0.97
CA ASP A 535 30.87 1.30 1.03
C ASP A 535 31.16 2.62 0.31
N GLN A 536 30.08 3.28 -0.12
CA GLN A 536 30.11 4.64 -0.67
C GLN A 536 29.30 5.57 0.21
N LEU A 537 29.97 6.55 0.83
CA LEU A 537 29.38 7.52 1.74
C LEU A 537 29.46 8.93 1.14
N PHE A 538 28.33 9.63 1.12
CA PHE A 538 28.18 10.99 0.62
C PHE A 538 27.57 11.86 1.73
N GLY A 539 28.32 12.83 2.25
CA GLY A 539 27.82 13.80 3.25
C GLY A 539 26.82 14.79 2.64
N GLU A 540 27.13 15.28 1.44
CA GLU A 540 26.34 16.27 0.69
C GLU A 540 26.43 17.70 1.29
N ASP A 541 25.33 18.33 1.71
CA ASP A 541 25.31 19.72 2.16
C ASP A 541 25.32 19.78 3.70
N GLY A 542 26.45 20.07 4.35
CA GLY A 542 26.49 19.88 5.79
C GLY A 542 27.76 20.23 6.54
N ASN A 543 27.94 19.64 7.71
CA ASN A 543 29.25 19.47 8.35
C ASN A 543 29.28 18.05 8.89
N ASP A 544 29.59 17.13 8.01
CA ASP A 544 29.20 15.74 8.22
C ASP A 544 30.28 14.96 8.94
N THR A 545 29.88 13.91 9.64
CA THR A 545 30.79 12.94 10.25
C THR A 545 30.57 11.59 9.60
N MET A 546 31.59 11.10 8.90
CA MET A 546 31.51 9.84 8.15
C MET A 546 32.56 8.86 8.63
N LEU A 547 32.14 7.63 8.88
CA LEU A 547 32.99 6.50 9.25
C LEU A 547 32.79 5.40 8.21
N GLY A 548 33.85 5.05 7.47
CA GLY A 548 33.84 3.96 6.48
C GLY A 548 33.61 2.64 7.17
N GLY A 549 34.61 2.16 7.92
CA GLY A 549 34.46 0.99 8.77
C GLY A 549 35.49 -0.09 8.45
N GLU A 550 35.05 -1.33 8.26
CA GLU A 550 35.90 -2.43 7.77
C GLU A 550 35.81 -2.51 6.25
N ASP A 551 36.91 -2.90 5.60
CA ASP A 551 37.05 -3.04 4.14
C ASP A 551 37.21 -1.67 3.43
N ASN A 552 37.23 -1.65 2.09
CA ASN A 552 37.76 -0.49 1.34
C ASN A 552 36.64 0.50 1.00
N ASP A 553 36.63 1.64 1.65
CA ASP A 553 35.51 2.58 1.53
C ASP A 553 35.82 3.80 0.68
N SER A 554 34.77 4.44 0.17
CA SER A 554 34.84 5.73 -0.53
C SER A 554 33.97 6.78 0.16
N LEU A 555 34.61 7.81 0.73
CA LEU A 555 33.96 8.85 1.51
C LEU A 555 34.05 10.21 0.80
N PHE A 556 32.91 10.88 0.61
CA PHE A 556 32.76 12.16 -0.10
C PHE A 556 32.00 13.19 0.77
N GLY A 557 32.70 14.13 1.41
CA GLY A 557 32.06 15.14 2.29
C GLY A 557 31.17 16.12 1.54
N SER A 558 31.63 16.60 0.38
CA SER A 558 30.94 17.55 -0.51
C SER A 558 30.98 19.00 -0.02
N LEU A 559 29.87 19.62 0.42
CA LEU A 559 29.89 21.00 0.91
C LEU A 559 29.88 20.96 2.44
N GLY A 560 30.88 21.54 3.11
CA GLY A 560 30.88 21.46 4.56
C GLY A 560 32.23 21.60 5.22
N ASN A 561 32.29 21.54 6.54
CA ASN A 561 33.55 21.25 7.22
C ASN A 561 33.45 19.86 7.80
N ASP A 562 33.88 18.88 7.01
CA ASP A 562 33.51 17.50 7.25
C ASP A 562 34.60 16.75 8.03
N SER A 563 34.20 15.67 8.69
CA SER A 563 35.08 14.76 9.43
C SER A 563 34.99 13.37 8.82
N LEU A 564 36.00 12.98 8.05
CA LEU A 564 36.05 11.73 7.31
C LEU A 564 37.03 10.75 7.98
N LEU A 565 36.53 9.60 8.41
CA LEU A 565 37.30 8.52 9.04
C LEU A 565 37.18 7.26 8.16
N GLY A 566 38.25 6.87 7.47
CA GLY A 566 38.26 5.62 6.66
C GLY A 566 38.21 4.35 7.52
N GLU A 567 38.89 4.39 8.68
CA GLU A 567 39.00 3.27 9.61
C GLU A 567 39.88 2.11 9.11
N ALA A 568 39.34 1.02 8.56
CA ALA A 568 40.08 -0.20 8.32
C ALA A 568 39.92 -0.76 6.91
N GLY A 569 40.59 -0.15 5.94
CA GLY A 569 40.81 -0.72 4.61
C GLY A 569 41.71 0.19 3.79
N ASP A 570 41.80 -0.07 2.49
CA ASP A 570 42.48 0.84 1.56
C ASP A 570 41.49 1.91 1.07
N ASP A 571 41.28 2.96 1.87
CA ASP A 571 40.16 3.88 1.69
C ASP A 571 40.44 5.03 0.71
N PHE A 572 39.37 5.59 0.12
CA PHE A 572 39.39 6.82 -0.68
C PHE A 572 38.59 7.93 -0.02
N LEU A 573 39.24 9.04 0.35
CA LEU A 573 38.60 10.14 1.07
C LEU A 573 38.69 11.45 0.27
N SER A 574 37.55 12.14 0.13
CA SER A 574 37.42 13.44 -0.53
C SER A 574 36.54 14.35 0.31
N GLY A 575 37.12 15.40 0.91
CA GLY A 575 36.40 16.35 1.76
C GLY A 575 35.46 17.23 0.95
N GLY A 576 35.98 17.91 -0.07
CA GLY A 576 35.17 18.81 -0.89
C GLY A 576 35.31 20.26 -0.43
N ASP A 577 34.29 21.07 -0.67
CA ASP A 577 34.31 22.50 -0.33
C ASP A 577 34.07 22.74 1.17
N GLY A 578 35.16 22.84 1.92
CA GLY A 578 35.28 23.59 3.17
C GLY A 578 36.52 23.14 3.93
N ASN A 579 36.56 23.27 5.26
CA ASN A 579 37.77 22.93 6.02
C ASN A 579 37.63 21.54 6.64
N ASP A 580 38.06 20.53 5.89
CA ASP A 580 37.78 19.15 6.25
C ASP A 580 38.89 18.53 7.10
N THR A 581 38.52 17.50 7.85
CA THR A 581 39.43 16.68 8.64
C THR A 581 39.36 15.24 8.16
N PHE A 582 40.52 14.67 7.83
CA PHE A 582 40.67 13.29 7.41
C PHE A 582 41.45 12.47 8.45
N THR A 583 40.99 11.25 8.68
CA THR A 583 41.72 10.17 9.35
C THR A 583 41.63 8.94 8.46
N GLY A 584 42.75 8.51 7.86
CA GLY A 584 42.74 7.33 6.98
C GLY A 584 42.55 6.04 7.75
N GLY A 585 43.25 5.89 8.88
CA GLY A 585 43.20 4.68 9.68
C GLY A 585 44.24 3.65 9.24
N SER A 586 43.82 2.42 9.00
CA SER A 586 44.71 1.31 8.64
C SER A 586 44.48 0.80 7.24
N GLY A 587 45.43 1.10 6.36
CA GLY A 587 45.50 0.47 5.05
C GLY A 587 46.48 1.24 4.19
N SER A 588 46.16 1.39 2.91
CA SER A 588 46.88 2.19 1.92
C SER A 588 45.95 3.28 1.37
N ASP A 589 45.67 4.26 2.22
CA ASP A 589 44.58 5.22 2.00
C ASP A 589 44.96 6.28 0.95
N ARG A 590 43.94 6.90 0.37
CA ARG A 590 44.05 7.89 -0.70
C ARG A 590 43.22 9.12 -0.37
N PHE A 591 43.89 10.24 -0.21
CA PHE A 591 43.23 11.52 0.09
C PHE A 591 43.21 12.40 -1.15
N LEU A 592 42.01 12.70 -1.67
CA LEU A 592 41.84 13.64 -2.77
C LEU A 592 42.03 15.08 -2.27
N ILE A 593 42.92 15.82 -2.94
CA ILE A 593 43.19 17.22 -2.61
C ILE A 593 42.97 18.13 -3.83
N ASN A 594 41.93 18.98 -3.77
CA ASN A 594 41.49 19.89 -4.83
C ASN A 594 41.81 21.36 -4.54
N PHE A 595 41.52 22.22 -5.53
CA PHE A 595 41.65 23.67 -5.40
C PHE A 595 40.42 24.30 -4.77
N ASN A 596 40.65 25.32 -3.95
CA ASN A 596 39.60 26.15 -3.34
C ASN A 596 38.62 25.39 -2.44
N GLN A 597 38.97 24.16 -2.09
CA GLN A 597 38.17 23.27 -1.29
C GLN A 597 38.14 23.79 0.17
N GLY A 598 39.31 24.05 0.74
CA GLY A 598 39.47 24.88 1.93
C GLY A 598 40.83 24.64 2.55
N ALA A 599 40.91 24.65 3.88
CA ALA A 599 42.16 24.42 4.60
C ALA A 599 42.11 23.09 5.36
N ASP A 600 42.27 21.99 4.62
CA ASP A 600 42.01 20.66 5.15
C ASP A 600 43.19 20.11 5.96
N ILE A 601 42.89 19.11 6.77
CA ILE A 601 43.81 18.51 7.72
C ILE A 601 43.76 16.98 7.59
N ILE A 602 44.91 16.34 7.36
CA ILE A 602 45.04 14.88 7.47
C ILE A 602 45.80 14.57 8.77
N THR A 603 45.19 13.76 9.62
CA THR A 603 45.60 13.61 11.03
C THR A 603 46.60 12.48 11.29
N ASP A 604 46.67 11.48 10.40
CA ASP A 604 47.42 10.23 10.63
C ASP A 604 48.24 9.74 9.42
N PHE A 605 48.40 10.57 8.38
CA PHE A 605 49.10 10.21 7.12
C PHE A 605 50.40 9.42 7.34
N ASN A 606 50.42 8.20 6.85
CA ASN A 606 51.53 7.27 6.89
C ASN A 606 52.33 7.32 5.58
N ILE A 607 53.51 7.94 5.67
CA ILE A 607 54.44 8.12 4.55
C ILE A 607 54.86 6.84 3.80
N ASN A 608 54.68 5.66 4.41
CA ASN A 608 55.06 4.39 3.80
C ASN A 608 53.89 3.64 3.14
N GLN A 609 52.65 4.11 3.33
CA GLN A 609 51.43 3.39 2.95
C GLN A 609 50.45 4.26 2.17
N ASP A 610 50.28 5.54 2.54
CA ASP A 610 49.15 6.34 2.05
C ASP A 610 49.57 7.30 0.94
N PHE A 611 48.61 7.76 0.16
CA PHE A 611 48.82 8.56 -1.04
C PHE A 611 47.99 9.84 -1.01
N LEU A 612 48.53 10.89 -1.63
CA LEU A 612 47.80 12.13 -1.90
C LEU A 612 47.44 12.14 -3.39
N VAL A 613 46.15 12.24 -3.69
CA VAL A 613 45.63 12.20 -5.06
C VAL A 613 45.37 13.62 -5.54
N LEU A 614 45.92 13.96 -6.71
CA LEU A 614 45.67 15.24 -7.39
C LEU A 614 44.65 15.04 -8.53
N PRO A 615 43.64 15.92 -8.68
CA PRO A 615 42.67 15.85 -9.77
C PRO A 615 43.29 16.12 -11.15
N ASP A 616 42.56 15.77 -12.21
CA ASP A 616 43.02 15.95 -13.59
C ASP A 616 43.31 17.41 -13.93
N GLY A 617 44.53 17.67 -14.44
CA GLY A 617 45.04 19.01 -14.75
C GLY A 617 46.03 19.57 -13.71
N LEU A 618 46.12 18.95 -12.53
CA LEU A 618 47.22 19.13 -11.59
C LEU A 618 48.36 18.19 -11.96
N THR A 619 49.42 18.76 -12.54
CA THR A 619 50.65 18.02 -12.82
C THR A 619 51.62 18.14 -11.65
N THR A 620 52.44 17.12 -11.39
CA THR A 620 53.55 17.17 -10.41
C THR A 620 54.70 18.13 -10.79
N ASP A 621 54.44 19.13 -11.63
CA ASP A 621 55.43 20.10 -12.10
C ASP A 621 55.84 21.01 -10.92
N GLU A 622 57.08 20.81 -10.45
CA GLU A 622 57.64 21.36 -9.20
C GLU A 622 57.61 22.89 -9.06
N GLN A 623 57.21 23.64 -10.09
CA GLN A 623 57.20 25.11 -10.05
C GLN A 623 55.99 25.70 -9.32
N ASN A 624 54.91 24.94 -9.18
CA ASN A 624 53.69 25.43 -8.55
C ASN A 624 53.41 24.77 -7.20
N LEU A 625 53.91 23.55 -6.96
CA LEU A 625 53.74 22.81 -5.72
C LEU A 625 54.87 23.14 -4.73
N THR A 626 54.53 23.59 -3.52
CA THR A 626 55.47 23.86 -2.42
C THR A 626 55.10 23.01 -1.20
N ILE A 627 56.10 22.40 -0.55
CA ILE A 627 55.92 21.55 0.64
C ILE A 627 56.74 22.14 1.77
N ASP A 628 56.07 22.70 2.77
CA ASP A 628 56.69 23.41 3.90
C ASP A 628 56.47 22.66 5.21
N ALA A 629 57.56 22.33 5.91
CA ALA A 629 57.50 21.77 7.25
C ALA A 629 57.46 22.90 8.30
N VAL A 630 56.36 22.98 9.06
CA VAL A 630 56.16 23.97 10.13
C VAL A 630 55.90 23.24 11.45
N GLY A 631 56.92 23.20 12.32
CA GLY A 631 56.82 22.45 13.57
C GLY A 631 56.83 20.93 13.32
N ASN A 632 55.78 20.24 13.75
CA ASN A 632 55.57 18.81 13.49
C ASN A 632 54.59 18.56 12.35
N ASN A 633 54.17 19.59 11.62
CA ASN A 633 53.20 19.49 10.54
C ASN A 633 53.88 19.76 9.20
N ILE A 634 53.33 19.18 8.13
CA ILE A 634 53.74 19.45 6.75
C ILE A 634 52.56 20.09 6.03
N SER A 635 52.72 21.30 5.53
CA SER A 635 51.70 21.99 4.74
C SER A 635 52.08 21.95 3.27
N ILE A 636 51.11 21.58 2.42
CA ILE A 636 51.26 21.47 0.98
C ILE A 636 50.51 22.62 0.33
N PHE A 637 51.20 23.36 -0.53
CA PHE A 637 50.68 24.53 -1.21
C PHE A 637 50.74 24.37 -2.72
N TRP A 638 49.78 24.94 -3.43
CA TRP A 638 49.85 25.16 -4.87
C TRP A 638 49.67 26.64 -5.20
N ASN A 639 50.62 27.27 -5.89
CA ASN A 639 50.60 28.70 -6.20
C ASN A 639 50.31 29.60 -4.97
N ASP A 640 50.95 29.30 -3.84
CA ASP A 640 50.77 29.97 -2.52
C ASP A 640 49.42 29.73 -1.82
N GLN A 641 48.51 28.93 -2.40
CA GLN A 641 47.28 28.48 -1.75
C GLN A 641 47.53 27.19 -0.98
N LEU A 642 47.11 27.13 0.29
CA LEU A 642 47.16 25.91 1.08
C LEU A 642 46.17 24.90 0.49
N LEU A 643 46.63 23.67 0.24
CA LEU A 643 45.79 22.56 -0.16
C LEU A 643 45.44 21.69 1.04
N VAL A 644 46.46 21.28 1.80
CA VAL A 644 46.27 20.37 2.95
C VAL A 644 47.40 20.53 3.95
N THR A 645 47.11 20.28 5.23
CA THR A 645 48.10 20.12 6.29
C THR A 645 48.11 18.69 6.81
N LEU A 646 49.27 18.04 6.75
CA LEU A 646 49.52 16.73 7.36
C LEU A 646 49.99 16.97 8.80
N GLU A 647 49.23 16.51 9.79
CA GLU A 647 49.59 16.68 11.19
C GLU A 647 50.58 15.63 11.69
N ASN A 648 51.42 16.05 12.63
CA ASN A 648 52.31 15.15 13.39
C ASN A 648 53.24 14.27 12.53
N LEU A 649 53.51 14.68 11.29
CA LEU A 649 54.32 13.94 10.32
C LEU A 649 55.73 14.52 10.20
N SER A 650 56.74 13.64 10.25
CA SER A 650 58.14 13.97 10.01
C SER A 650 58.65 13.26 8.75
N ALA A 651 58.59 13.94 7.60
CA ALA A 651 59.08 13.47 6.31
C ALA A 651 59.82 14.59 5.54
N THR A 652 60.68 14.25 4.59
CA THR A 652 61.26 15.24 3.66
C THR A 652 60.30 15.56 2.53
N SER A 653 60.46 16.74 1.91
CA SER A 653 59.66 17.13 0.74
C SER A 653 59.76 16.12 -0.41
N GLU A 654 60.92 15.47 -0.63
CA GLU A 654 61.05 14.41 -1.63
C GLU A 654 60.27 13.14 -1.28
N GLN A 655 60.17 12.80 0.01
CA GLN A 655 59.36 11.67 0.46
C GLN A 655 57.88 11.93 0.21
N ILE A 656 57.39 13.13 0.58
CA ILE A 656 56.00 13.54 0.33
C ILE A 656 55.71 13.58 -1.17
N ALA A 657 56.60 14.17 -1.97
CA ALA A 657 56.43 14.22 -3.42
C ALA A 657 56.34 12.83 -4.07
N SER A 658 56.99 11.81 -3.48
CA SER A 658 56.90 10.42 -3.96
C SER A 658 55.58 9.72 -3.64
N ARG A 659 54.72 10.34 -2.82
CA ARG A 659 53.38 9.84 -2.47
C ARG A 659 52.26 10.58 -3.21
N LEU A 660 52.59 11.55 -4.05
CA LEU A 660 51.63 12.21 -4.92
C LEU A 660 51.31 11.33 -6.12
N THR A 661 50.03 11.12 -6.37
CA THR A 661 49.51 10.43 -7.55
C THR A 661 48.56 11.37 -8.29
N THR A 662 48.20 11.02 -9.52
CA THR A 662 47.11 11.69 -10.25
C THR A 662 45.91 10.77 -10.36
N PHE A 663 44.72 11.33 -10.51
CA PHE A 663 43.46 10.59 -10.65
C PHE A 663 43.52 9.46 -11.71
N ASN A 664 44.26 9.66 -12.81
CA ASN A 664 44.47 8.66 -13.87
C ASN A 664 45.43 7.50 -13.51
N ASP A 665 46.23 7.64 -12.44
CA ASP A 665 47.15 6.61 -11.94
C ASP A 665 46.51 5.77 -10.80
N SER A 666 45.38 6.21 -10.23
CA SER A 666 44.61 5.56 -9.17
C SER A 666 43.56 4.59 -9.73
N PHE A 667 44.02 3.57 -10.44
CA PHE A 667 43.20 2.57 -11.17
C PHE A 667 42.43 1.55 -10.30
N PHE A 668 42.08 1.91 -9.06
CA PHE A 668 41.30 1.08 -8.15
C PHE A 668 40.37 2.01 -7.37
N ILE A 669 39.31 2.47 -8.04
CA ILE A 669 38.04 2.80 -7.39
C ILE A 669 37.26 1.50 -7.41
#